data_AF-A0AAD5TDA5-F1
#
_entry.id   AF-A0AAD5TDA5-F1
#
_cell.length_a   1.000
_cell.length_b   1.000
_cell.length_c   1.000
_cell.angle_alpha   90.00
_cell.angle_beta   90.00
_cell.angle_gamma   90.00
#
_symmetry.space_group_name_H-M   'P 1'
#
loop_
_entity.id
_entity.type
_entity.pdbx_description
1 polymer ?
#
loop_
_entity_poly.entity_id
_entity_poly.type
_entity_poly.pdbx_seq_one_letter_code
_entity_poly.pdbx_strand_id
1 'polypeptide(L)'
;MIRKSLLRPWPPAPWSCSNCIARSRLQTGSTRAISSKTPATDVRKNAVGIQMISKRLHEQLFPKGCSGPRREQEALAKDHLKKWELFGKALDPLPDTATDLPKLTADNILDHFEVLGREQSQWVTDKSREMAECDLPPLPTNWKVGKSAEGWTRYDTRQASCKPERVGAPAGDVLIFDTEVMYKISPYPVMAIAASKDHWYCWIAPGLFSHSDAHPFEPSTMIPIGDPDRKRVIIGHHIAYDRARVLEEYRLRPTQFAFIDTMSMHCAIGGLSSQQRPAWHLYQKMKLDGLDFPMSESVFESGDTIDWEDVSSPNGLKTVADLYLGEKIDKSAREAFATTDVDEILGNFEELLTYCATDVEITHRLFRKLLPKFLEKCPHPASFAGMLHMGKGYLPISRDWDKYCELSEKKYEEYQDDISARLLALAEDALKAGANGHWKDDPWLRNLDWDVKAVRMTKPKIKNGVVIKEARPHRGQKKAGGGKPQWFADLIGTNETEPRITLSKRVAPYLLKLKWNGFPVFWTKKYGWTYGVSKTDPSDVKVAGTACRFSLSKEEEEAAEDNPPFDPLARPDFNYYRVPHPRGEGYNCGSPLSKSYISAFEDGTLTSHYDKAKYILAQNAECAYWKSAKQRVHDQFKYWKAHELGDDVKAANGTDYGVILPQSIVMGTVTRRAVERTWMTAANAKKNRIGSELKSQVQAPAGYKIVGADVDSEELWIASLLGDAQFAIHGATAIGFMTLQGTKKQGTDLHTVTGKILGISRDSAKMFNYARIYGAGVKYAVQLLLQHSPGMAKEQAEAKAGELYGKTKGKKFKLKVDGKTTPIWHGGSETFMFNQLEQIAVSAVPTTPVLRCAIPDSLMPKYVKDKFMTSRVNWAVQSSGVDYLHLLLVSMDYLMRRLKIDGRFMVSIHDEVRYLVKEEQSILAAYCLQIANLWVRAAFSASVGIHDVPASAAFFSSVDIDHCLRKEVDMSCVTPSNQTVLLPGRSVDIYDIEKEILERKQETGQSSLWERELPSIQALRPAKEVNPRSQMATIAAPPEIYKLLLTSDKKEDVRLRIQMSSDESEVQSLQKTLRDLSAVAVKLHKTSKEKLPVKPISASPSPEAARDNPKPKNPDGKKGKKKGRPAKTPASSETVPTSSPTPSITTIAKKEAITNTCEVPWSPTTSSPTPSITATAKEEAVTNTCEVSIAHLPVITPRNQNTAASDRQLMDYNSGV
;
A
#
# COMPACT_ATOMS: atom_id res chain seq x y z
N MET A 1 3.29 59.27 -20.70
CA MET A 1 4.54 60.05 -20.46
C MET A 1 5.21 59.45 -19.21
N ILE A 2 6.52 59.10 -19.24
CA ILE A 2 7.65 59.85 -18.64
C ILE A 2 7.55 59.92 -17.08
N ARG A 3 8.53 59.48 -16.25
CA ARG A 3 9.71 58.60 -16.40
C ARG A 3 10.40 58.44 -15.01
N LYS A 4 11.17 57.35 -14.79
CA LYS A 4 12.26 57.20 -13.78
C LYS A 4 11.85 57.19 -12.28
N SER A 5 12.61 56.61 -11.33
CA SER A 5 13.80 55.73 -11.41
C SER A 5 14.16 55.02 -10.09
N LEU A 6 14.76 53.81 -10.21
CA LEU A 6 15.89 53.23 -9.45
C LEU A 6 16.02 53.42 -7.92
N LEU A 7 16.26 52.30 -7.22
CA LEU A 7 16.90 52.25 -5.89
C LEU A 7 18.16 51.36 -5.92
N ARG A 8 19.12 51.65 -5.02
CA ARG A 8 20.35 50.89 -4.76
C ARG A 8 20.46 50.56 -3.26
N PRO A 9 21.08 49.43 -2.85
CA PRO A 9 21.47 49.15 -1.47
C PRO A 9 22.97 49.43 -1.20
N TRP A 10 23.37 49.36 0.10
CA TRP A 10 24.71 49.53 0.74
C TRP A 10 25.01 50.90 1.39
N PRO A 11 25.84 50.97 2.45
CA PRO A 11 25.97 50.07 3.61
C PRO A 11 26.11 50.87 4.95
N PRO A 12 26.31 50.22 6.12
CA PRO A 12 26.75 50.91 7.35
C PRO A 12 28.19 50.56 7.78
N ALA A 13 28.89 51.54 8.37
CA ALA A 13 30.23 51.44 8.96
C ALA A 13 30.36 52.52 10.09
N PRO A 14 31.48 52.68 10.84
CA PRO A 14 31.48 52.31 12.26
C PRO A 14 32.06 53.38 13.23
N TRP A 15 32.37 52.98 14.50
CA TRP A 15 33.36 53.53 15.48
C TRP A 15 32.91 54.11 16.84
N SER A 16 33.90 54.14 17.76
CA SER A 16 33.97 54.73 19.12
C SER A 16 33.43 53.86 20.28
N CYS A 17 33.94 53.89 21.52
CA CYS A 17 35.23 54.34 22.10
C CYS A 17 35.33 53.80 23.56
N SER A 18 36.43 53.88 24.35
CA SER A 18 37.89 53.73 24.15
C SER A 18 38.60 54.01 25.49
N ASN A 19 39.59 53.20 25.93
CA ASN A 19 40.53 53.59 27.01
C ASN A 19 41.84 52.75 27.03
N CYS A 20 42.92 53.30 27.61
CA CYS A 20 44.30 52.81 27.50
C CYS A 20 45.06 52.85 28.86
N ILE A 21 46.23 52.18 28.99
CA ILE A 21 47.53 52.74 29.50
C ILE A 21 48.65 51.65 29.72
N ALA A 22 49.92 52.06 29.55
CA ALA A 22 51.20 51.51 30.07
C ALA A 22 51.79 50.12 29.65
N ARG A 23 52.59 50.14 28.57
CA ARG A 23 54.06 49.88 28.54
C ARG A 23 54.70 48.65 29.26
N SER A 24 55.02 47.64 28.43
CA SER A 24 56.37 47.05 28.18
C SER A 24 57.27 46.46 29.31
N ARG A 25 57.75 45.22 29.11
CA ARG A 25 59.20 44.91 28.93
C ARG A 25 59.50 43.48 28.39
N LEU A 26 60.45 43.44 27.43
CA LEU A 26 61.49 42.42 27.14
C LEU A 26 61.16 40.98 26.64
N GLN A 27 61.89 40.64 25.57
CA GLN A 27 62.59 39.36 25.26
C GLN A 27 61.81 38.07 24.94
N THR A 28 61.59 37.90 23.62
CA THR A 28 62.06 36.74 22.82
C THR A 28 61.88 35.33 23.42
N GLY A 29 60.66 34.80 23.31
CA GLY A 29 60.38 33.36 23.35
C GLY A 29 59.55 32.94 22.14
N SER A 30 60.03 31.97 21.34
CA SER A 30 59.29 31.47 20.18
C SER A 30 58.08 30.66 20.63
N THR A 31 56.90 31.28 20.61
CA THR A 31 55.64 30.69 21.07
C THR A 31 54.69 30.49 19.90
N ARG A 32 54.11 29.29 19.82
CA ARG A 32 53.13 28.92 18.79
C ARG A 32 51.94 29.89 18.83
N ALA A 33 51.51 30.36 17.66
CA ALA A 33 50.20 30.99 17.55
C ALA A 33 49.12 30.00 18.03
N ILE A 34 48.41 30.36 19.10
CA ILE A 34 47.25 29.58 19.58
C ILE A 34 46.11 29.83 18.60
N SER A 35 46.08 29.03 17.53
CA SER A 35 44.90 28.89 16.69
C SER A 35 43.78 28.38 17.59
N SER A 36 42.71 29.16 17.72
CA SER A 36 41.47 28.80 18.40
C SER A 36 40.69 27.76 17.60
N LYS A 37 41.30 26.57 17.45
CA LYS A 37 40.58 25.37 17.04
C LYS A 37 39.58 25.04 18.14
N THR A 38 38.29 25.11 17.79
CA THR A 38 37.25 24.38 18.49
C THR A 38 37.76 22.95 18.74
N PRO A 39 37.70 22.41 19.97
CA PRO A 39 38.13 21.04 20.21
C PRO A 39 37.32 20.12 19.30
N ALA A 40 38.00 19.32 18.49
CA ALA A 40 37.32 18.37 17.61
C ALA A 40 36.56 17.37 18.48
N THR A 41 35.24 17.34 18.36
CA THR A 41 34.41 16.34 19.02
C THR A 41 34.82 14.96 18.51
N ASP A 42 35.13 14.05 19.43
CA ASP A 42 35.59 12.69 19.10
C ASP A 42 34.39 11.82 18.71
N VAL A 43 33.89 12.09 17.50
CA VAL A 43 32.65 11.54 16.97
C VAL A 43 32.81 10.04 16.68
N ARG A 44 31.98 9.24 17.35
CA ARG A 44 31.98 7.78 17.29
C ARG A 44 31.80 7.27 15.86
N LYS A 45 32.82 6.60 15.33
CA LYS A 45 32.84 6.03 13.97
C LYS A 45 33.12 4.53 13.99
N ASN A 46 32.59 3.81 13.01
CA ASN A 46 32.85 2.39 12.82
C ASN A 46 34.13 2.12 12.00
N ALA A 47 34.48 0.85 11.84
CA ALA A 47 35.70 0.40 11.17
C ALA A 47 35.90 0.91 9.72
N VAL A 48 34.84 1.31 9.01
CA VAL A 48 34.91 1.83 7.63
C VAL A 48 34.67 3.34 7.53
N GLY A 49 34.48 4.03 8.66
CA GLY A 49 34.36 5.49 8.74
C GLY A 49 32.93 6.05 8.75
N ILE A 50 31.90 5.20 8.82
CA ILE A 50 30.52 5.66 9.04
C ILE A 50 30.42 6.22 10.47
N GLN A 51 29.80 7.40 10.61
CA GLN A 51 29.43 7.94 11.92
C GLN A 51 28.24 7.16 12.49
N MET A 52 28.41 6.67 13.71
CA MET A 52 27.39 5.93 14.43
C MET A 52 26.71 6.84 15.46
N ILE A 53 25.58 6.41 16.02
CA ILE A 53 24.93 7.09 17.14
C ILE A 53 25.90 7.31 18.32
N SER A 54 25.67 8.39 19.08
CA SER A 54 26.46 8.76 20.26
C SER A 54 26.54 7.61 21.26
N LYS A 55 27.63 7.54 22.03
CA LYS A 55 27.85 6.46 23.01
C LYS A 55 26.68 6.32 24.00
N ARG A 56 26.11 7.44 24.46
CA ARG A 56 24.96 7.47 25.38
C ARG A 56 23.68 6.88 24.76
N LEU A 57 23.44 7.07 23.47
CA LEU A 57 22.31 6.42 22.77
C LEU A 57 22.59 4.93 22.55
N HIS A 58 23.82 4.58 22.19
CA HIS A 58 24.24 3.18 21.99
C HIS A 58 24.04 2.35 23.27
N GLU A 59 24.47 2.86 24.42
CA GLU A 59 24.31 2.20 25.73
C GLU A 59 22.84 2.08 26.19
N GLN A 60 21.95 2.98 25.76
CA GLN A 60 20.51 2.89 26.03
C GLN A 60 19.78 1.86 25.15
N LEU A 61 20.22 1.69 23.89
CA LEU A 61 19.60 0.77 22.92
C LEU A 61 20.16 -0.65 22.98
N PHE A 62 21.45 -0.78 23.29
CA PHE A 62 22.20 -2.04 23.29
C PHE A 62 22.93 -2.28 24.63
N PRO A 63 22.21 -2.30 25.78
CA PRO A 63 22.82 -2.25 27.12
C PRO A 63 23.71 -3.45 27.49
N LYS A 64 23.60 -4.57 26.78
CA LYS A 64 24.46 -5.75 26.96
C LYS A 64 25.72 -5.74 26.08
N GLY A 65 25.85 -4.75 25.19
CA GLY A 65 26.82 -4.74 24.10
C GLY A 65 26.63 -5.89 23.11
N CYS A 66 27.58 -6.04 22.18
CA CYS A 66 27.76 -7.26 21.40
C CYS A 66 29.22 -7.36 20.92
N SER A 67 29.62 -8.53 20.43
CA SER A 67 30.89 -8.68 19.70
C SER A 67 30.84 -7.86 18.41
N GLY A 68 31.80 -6.95 18.24
CA GLY A 68 32.03 -6.27 16.97
C GLY A 68 32.48 -7.23 15.85
N PRO A 69 32.64 -6.72 14.61
CA PRO A 69 33.01 -7.53 13.45
C PRO A 69 34.34 -8.27 13.63
N ARG A 70 34.49 -9.39 12.93
CA ARG A 70 35.76 -10.11 12.87
C ARG A 70 36.78 -9.26 12.09
N ARG A 71 38.05 -9.23 12.51
CA ARG A 71 39.11 -8.43 11.85
C ARG A 71 39.25 -8.70 10.34
N GLU A 72 38.96 -9.92 9.91
CA GLU A 72 38.92 -10.30 8.50
C GLU A 72 37.75 -9.64 7.75
N GLN A 73 36.54 -9.59 8.33
CA GLN A 73 35.39 -8.89 7.77
C GLN A 73 35.67 -7.38 7.65
N GLU A 74 36.32 -6.76 8.65
CA GLU A 74 36.77 -5.36 8.54
C GLU A 74 37.73 -5.15 7.37
N ALA A 75 38.70 -6.03 7.18
CA ALA A 75 39.68 -5.92 6.09
C ALA A 75 39.01 -6.05 4.72
N LEU A 76 38.16 -7.08 4.55
CA LEU A 76 37.40 -7.31 3.32
C LEU A 76 36.43 -6.16 3.01
N ALA A 77 35.77 -5.58 4.01
CA ALA A 77 34.94 -4.38 3.85
C ALA A 77 35.77 -3.17 3.37
N LYS A 78 36.91 -2.89 4.04
CA LYS A 78 37.82 -1.80 3.64
C LYS A 78 38.33 -1.99 2.21
N ASP A 79 38.67 -3.22 1.81
CA ASP A 79 39.17 -3.51 0.46
C ASP A 79 38.07 -3.47 -0.61
N HIS A 80 36.85 -3.89 -0.30
CA HIS A 80 35.69 -3.65 -1.18
C HIS A 80 35.44 -2.17 -1.40
N LEU A 81 35.45 -1.35 -0.34
CA LEU A 81 35.24 0.09 -0.45
C LEU A 81 36.40 0.80 -1.17
N LYS A 82 37.64 0.30 -1.10
CA LYS A 82 38.76 0.77 -1.95
C LYS A 82 38.51 0.46 -3.43
N LYS A 83 38.06 -0.77 -3.76
CA LYS A 83 37.75 -1.20 -5.14
C LYS A 83 36.75 -0.26 -5.85
N TRP A 84 35.84 0.34 -5.09
CA TRP A 84 34.81 1.26 -5.60
C TRP A 84 35.12 2.76 -5.37
N GLU A 85 36.36 3.10 -4.98
CA GLU A 85 36.79 4.47 -4.64
C GLU A 85 35.95 5.15 -3.54
N LEU A 86 35.35 4.41 -2.61
CA LEU A 86 34.51 4.95 -1.55
C LEU A 86 35.27 5.13 -0.23
N PHE A 87 36.23 4.25 0.07
CA PHE A 87 36.97 4.28 1.33
C PHE A 87 37.71 5.60 1.54
N GLY A 88 37.54 6.21 2.72
CA GLY A 88 38.17 7.47 3.10
C GLY A 88 37.43 8.75 2.64
N LYS A 89 36.37 8.65 1.82
CA LYS A 89 35.52 9.79 1.45
C LYS A 89 34.54 10.12 2.59
N ALA A 90 35.00 10.91 3.55
CA ALA A 90 34.22 11.32 4.71
C ALA A 90 33.14 12.37 4.38
N LEU A 91 32.09 12.39 5.21
CA LEU A 91 31.22 13.54 5.41
C LEU A 91 31.76 14.47 6.51
N ASP A 92 31.28 15.71 6.51
CA ASP A 92 31.27 16.55 7.71
C ASP A 92 30.48 15.83 8.83
N PRO A 93 30.96 15.82 10.08
CA PRO A 93 30.30 15.09 11.16
C PRO A 93 28.97 15.75 11.56
N LEU A 94 27.95 14.92 11.78
CA LEU A 94 26.71 15.35 12.43
C LEU A 94 26.98 15.61 13.92
N PRO A 95 26.31 16.59 14.56
CA PRO A 95 26.41 16.78 16.00
C PRO A 95 25.76 15.61 16.77
N ASP A 96 26.32 15.27 17.93
CA ASP A 96 25.75 14.28 18.85
C ASP A 96 24.55 14.89 19.61
N THR A 97 23.45 14.15 19.72
CA THR A 97 22.27 14.52 20.51
C THR A 97 22.42 14.12 21.97
N ALA A 98 21.92 14.96 22.89
CA ALA A 98 21.83 14.72 24.33
C ALA A 98 20.45 14.18 24.77
N THR A 99 19.60 13.83 23.82
CA THR A 99 18.29 13.17 23.93
C THR A 99 18.26 12.00 24.92
N ASP A 100 17.25 12.03 25.81
CA ASP A 100 16.91 10.93 26.72
C ASP A 100 15.96 9.94 26.03
N LEU A 101 16.32 8.66 25.98
CA LEU A 101 15.39 7.63 25.51
C LEU A 101 14.51 7.12 26.67
N PRO A 102 13.23 6.80 26.41
CA PRO A 102 12.44 6.02 27.36
C PRO A 102 13.11 4.66 27.54
N LYS A 103 13.28 4.23 28.80
CA LYS A 103 13.81 2.90 29.10
C LYS A 103 13.02 1.82 28.35
N LEU A 104 13.75 0.92 27.67
CA LEU A 104 13.19 -0.25 27.00
C LEU A 104 12.39 -1.12 27.99
N THR A 105 11.29 -1.68 27.52
CA THR A 105 10.38 -2.48 28.37
C THR A 105 10.98 -3.85 28.74
N ALA A 106 11.92 -4.34 27.92
CA ALA A 106 12.65 -5.60 28.01
C ALA A 106 14.17 -5.39 27.78
N ASP A 107 14.94 -6.48 27.86
CA ASP A 107 16.42 -6.49 27.89
C ASP A 107 17.14 -6.06 26.60
N ASN A 108 16.43 -5.98 25.47
CA ASN A 108 16.95 -5.54 24.18
C ASN A 108 15.82 -5.03 23.28
N ILE A 109 16.18 -4.40 22.16
CA ILE A 109 15.24 -3.74 21.24
C ILE A 109 14.28 -4.69 20.52
N LEU A 110 14.62 -5.97 20.31
CA LEU A 110 13.73 -6.95 19.67
C LEU A 110 12.64 -7.42 20.65
N ASP A 111 13.05 -7.83 21.85
CA ASP A 111 12.11 -8.23 22.91
C ASP A 111 11.23 -7.05 23.37
N HIS A 112 11.72 -5.80 23.26
CA HIS A 112 10.93 -4.60 23.49
C HIS A 112 9.72 -4.54 22.56
N PHE A 113 9.90 -4.81 21.26
CA PHE A 113 8.83 -4.81 20.27
C PHE A 113 7.89 -6.02 20.35
N GLU A 114 8.39 -7.17 20.77
CA GLU A 114 7.55 -8.31 21.16
C GLU A 114 6.59 -7.91 22.30
N VAL A 115 7.10 -7.26 23.35
CA VAL A 115 6.29 -6.77 24.48
C VAL A 115 5.28 -5.68 24.06
N LEU A 116 5.69 -4.66 23.28
CA LEU A 116 4.76 -3.63 22.80
C LEU A 116 3.67 -4.22 21.90
N GLY A 117 4.04 -5.14 21.00
CA GLY A 117 3.10 -5.83 20.11
C GLY A 117 2.04 -6.61 20.89
N ARG A 118 2.45 -7.35 21.94
CA ARG A 118 1.51 -8.06 22.83
C ARG A 118 0.61 -7.09 23.58
N GLU A 119 1.15 -6.03 24.17
CA GLU A 119 0.36 -5.09 24.98
C GLU A 119 -0.81 -4.46 24.19
N GLN A 120 -0.59 -4.17 22.92
CA GLN A 120 -1.58 -3.52 22.06
C GLN A 120 -2.57 -4.52 21.44
N SER A 121 -2.13 -5.73 21.10
CA SER A 121 -2.93 -6.69 20.30
C SER A 121 -3.39 -7.98 21.01
N GLN A 122 -2.84 -8.35 22.17
CA GLN A 122 -3.14 -9.64 22.81
C GLN A 122 -4.63 -9.78 23.12
N TRP A 123 -5.25 -8.74 23.71
CA TRP A 123 -6.69 -8.76 24.03
C TRP A 123 -7.59 -8.92 22.78
N VAL A 124 -7.15 -8.41 21.63
CA VAL A 124 -7.83 -8.62 20.33
C VAL A 124 -7.62 -10.05 19.87
N THR A 125 -6.40 -10.57 19.99
CA THR A 125 -6.02 -11.95 19.59
C THR A 125 -6.80 -13.00 20.38
N ASP A 126 -6.96 -12.80 21.69
CA ASP A 126 -7.67 -13.72 22.59
C ASP A 126 -9.17 -13.73 22.27
N LYS A 127 -9.79 -12.54 22.14
CA LYS A 127 -11.19 -12.39 21.74
C LYS A 127 -11.47 -12.88 20.31
N SER A 128 -10.52 -12.68 19.40
CA SER A 128 -10.55 -13.25 18.04
C SER A 128 -10.54 -14.76 18.06
N ARG A 129 -9.76 -15.37 18.96
CA ARG A 129 -9.71 -16.83 19.14
C ARG A 129 -10.99 -17.37 19.75
N GLU A 130 -11.53 -16.74 20.80
CA GLU A 130 -12.85 -17.07 21.38
C GLU A 130 -13.92 -17.14 20.28
N MET A 131 -13.98 -16.13 19.41
CA MET A 131 -14.95 -16.06 18.31
C MET A 131 -14.66 -17.04 17.16
N ALA A 132 -13.39 -17.39 16.90
CA ALA A 132 -13.01 -18.36 15.89
C ALA A 132 -13.27 -19.82 16.32
N GLU A 133 -13.24 -20.10 17.62
CA GLU A 133 -13.51 -21.42 18.17
C GLU A 133 -15.03 -21.66 18.31
N CYS A 134 -15.81 -20.66 18.72
CA CYS A 134 -17.27 -20.73 18.82
C CYS A 134 -17.98 -20.95 17.47
N ASP A 135 -19.18 -21.57 17.53
CA ASP A 135 -20.19 -21.54 16.46
C ASP A 135 -21.19 -20.39 16.69
N LEU A 136 -21.70 -19.79 15.62
CA LEU A 136 -22.79 -18.80 15.71
C LEU A 136 -24.12 -19.46 16.12
N PRO A 137 -25.08 -18.70 16.68
CA PRO A 137 -26.47 -19.14 16.78
C PRO A 137 -27.05 -19.46 15.37
N PRO A 138 -28.08 -20.32 15.25
CA PRO A 138 -28.76 -20.57 13.98
C PRO A 138 -29.22 -19.27 13.30
N LEU A 139 -29.17 -19.21 11.97
CA LEU A 139 -29.58 -18.02 11.21
C LEU A 139 -31.11 -17.78 11.35
N PRO A 140 -31.60 -16.53 11.57
CA PRO A 140 -33.03 -16.26 11.75
C PRO A 140 -33.86 -16.56 10.48
N THR A 141 -34.82 -17.47 10.58
CA THR A 141 -35.67 -17.89 9.44
C THR A 141 -36.86 -16.96 9.17
N ASN A 142 -37.04 -15.90 9.94
CA ASN A 142 -38.08 -14.89 9.75
C ASN A 142 -37.67 -13.60 10.49
N TRP A 143 -37.61 -12.48 9.77
CA TRP A 143 -37.06 -11.22 10.28
C TRP A 143 -38.13 -10.28 10.87
N LYS A 144 -39.43 -10.57 10.68
CA LYS A 144 -40.57 -9.78 11.21
C LYS A 144 -40.46 -8.28 10.91
N VAL A 145 -40.15 -8.00 9.64
CA VAL A 145 -39.79 -6.68 9.13
C VAL A 145 -40.96 -5.70 9.06
N GLY A 146 -40.63 -4.42 9.16
CA GLY A 146 -41.57 -3.29 9.11
C GLY A 146 -41.10 -2.13 9.97
N LYS A 147 -41.90 -1.04 9.99
CA LYS A 147 -41.55 0.23 10.64
C LYS A 147 -41.15 0.13 12.12
N SER A 148 -41.65 -0.86 12.84
CA SER A 148 -41.29 -1.12 14.25
C SER A 148 -39.86 -1.64 14.45
N ALA A 149 -39.21 -2.15 13.39
CA ALA A 149 -37.87 -2.71 13.42
C ALA A 149 -36.76 -1.71 13.01
N GLU A 150 -37.10 -0.44 12.73
CA GLU A 150 -36.12 0.63 12.44
C GLU A 150 -35.12 0.83 13.60
N GLY A 151 -33.84 1.00 13.29
CA GLY A 151 -32.74 0.86 14.26
C GLY A 151 -32.31 -0.60 14.42
N TRP A 152 -31.72 -0.96 15.57
CA TRP A 152 -31.27 -2.33 15.83
C TRP A 152 -32.37 -3.22 16.43
N THR A 153 -32.51 -4.42 15.89
CA THR A 153 -33.33 -5.51 16.42
C THR A 153 -32.46 -6.74 16.69
N ARG A 154 -32.57 -7.33 17.89
CA ARG A 154 -31.88 -8.53 18.38
C ARG A 154 -32.74 -9.77 18.19
N TYR A 155 -32.11 -10.88 17.81
CA TYR A 155 -32.73 -12.20 17.63
C TYR A 155 -31.97 -13.24 18.44
N ASP A 156 -32.64 -13.86 19.41
CA ASP A 156 -32.19 -15.12 20.02
C ASP A 156 -32.84 -16.28 19.26
N THR A 157 -32.02 -17.00 18.50
CA THR A 157 -32.43 -18.18 17.72
C THR A 157 -32.12 -19.51 18.42
N ARG A 158 -31.51 -19.49 19.62
CA ARG A 158 -31.37 -20.67 20.49
C ARG A 158 -32.66 -20.93 21.26
N GLN A 159 -33.41 -19.88 21.58
CA GLN A 159 -34.74 -19.95 22.20
C GLN A 159 -35.85 -19.74 21.17
N ALA A 160 -36.43 -20.81 20.64
CA ALA A 160 -37.49 -20.76 19.61
C ALA A 160 -38.78 -20.01 20.05
N SER A 161 -38.96 -19.75 21.34
CA SER A 161 -40.04 -18.94 21.91
C SER A 161 -39.72 -17.45 22.04
N CYS A 162 -38.47 -17.03 21.80
CA CYS A 162 -38.04 -15.65 21.97
C CYS A 162 -38.59 -14.75 20.85
N LYS A 163 -38.93 -13.51 21.20
CA LYS A 163 -39.42 -12.50 20.24
C LYS A 163 -38.27 -11.57 19.86
N PRO A 164 -38.20 -11.07 18.61
CA PRO A 164 -37.24 -10.03 18.25
C PRO A 164 -37.40 -8.81 19.16
N GLU A 165 -36.27 -8.27 19.63
CA GLU A 165 -36.23 -7.22 20.65
C GLU A 165 -35.46 -6.01 20.13
N ARG A 166 -36.05 -4.81 20.20
CA ARG A 166 -35.37 -3.59 19.77
C ARG A 166 -34.31 -3.18 20.79
N VAL A 167 -33.08 -2.96 20.34
CA VAL A 167 -31.92 -2.59 21.17
C VAL A 167 -31.29 -1.29 20.66
N GLY A 168 -30.50 -0.61 21.50
CA GLY A 168 -29.79 0.60 21.06
C GLY A 168 -28.58 0.30 20.17
N ALA A 169 -27.88 -0.81 20.44
CA ALA A 169 -26.71 -1.30 19.71
C ALA A 169 -26.51 -2.81 19.97
N PRO A 170 -25.70 -3.53 19.16
CA PRO A 170 -25.46 -4.96 19.36
C PRO A 170 -24.70 -5.27 20.65
N ALA A 171 -25.07 -6.33 21.37
CA ALA A 171 -24.39 -6.77 22.58
C ALA A 171 -23.36 -7.89 22.33
N GLY A 172 -22.21 -7.77 22.97
CA GLY A 172 -21.08 -8.71 22.90
C GLY A 172 -19.74 -8.04 22.63
N ASP A 173 -18.65 -8.60 23.14
CA ASP A 173 -17.29 -8.05 22.95
C ASP A 173 -16.76 -8.24 21.53
N VAL A 174 -17.34 -9.18 20.78
CA VAL A 174 -16.96 -9.50 19.40
C VAL A 174 -18.21 -9.54 18.52
N LEU A 175 -18.13 -8.90 17.36
CA LEU A 175 -19.15 -8.92 16.31
C LEU A 175 -18.51 -9.35 14.99
N ILE A 176 -19.23 -10.18 14.22
CA ILE A 176 -19.08 -10.23 12.77
C ILE A 176 -20.09 -9.23 12.19
N PHE A 177 -19.72 -8.45 11.16
CA PHE A 177 -20.48 -7.30 10.70
C PHE A 177 -20.35 -7.08 9.19
N ASP A 178 -21.47 -6.71 8.54
CA ASP A 178 -21.57 -6.37 7.12
C ASP A 178 -22.72 -5.35 6.91
N THR A 179 -22.63 -4.49 5.88
CA THR A 179 -23.65 -3.46 5.58
C THR A 179 -23.75 -3.14 4.08
N GLU A 180 -24.99 -3.02 3.58
CA GLU A 180 -25.28 -2.67 2.19
C GLU A 180 -25.93 -1.29 2.06
N VAL A 181 -25.67 -0.64 0.91
CA VAL A 181 -26.07 0.73 0.61
C VAL A 181 -26.68 0.82 -0.79
N MET A 182 -27.73 1.63 -0.97
CA MET A 182 -28.30 1.91 -2.30
C MET A 182 -27.42 2.92 -3.06
N TYR A 183 -26.25 2.47 -3.50
CA TYR A 183 -25.12 3.30 -3.94
C TYR A 183 -25.38 4.24 -5.13
N LYS A 184 -26.50 4.09 -5.84
CA LYS A 184 -26.95 5.04 -6.88
C LYS A 184 -27.81 6.18 -6.35
N ILE A 185 -28.44 6.02 -5.18
CA ILE A 185 -29.25 7.04 -4.50
C ILE A 185 -28.41 7.76 -3.45
N SER A 186 -27.79 7.00 -2.54
CA SER A 186 -27.09 7.53 -1.36
C SER A 186 -25.97 6.59 -0.91
N PRO A 187 -24.84 7.12 -0.42
CA PRO A 187 -23.75 6.29 0.10
C PRO A 187 -23.91 5.90 1.58
N TYR A 188 -24.95 6.42 2.26
CA TYR A 188 -25.35 6.07 3.62
C TYR A 188 -25.96 4.66 3.70
N PRO A 189 -25.85 3.96 4.84
CA PRO A 189 -26.32 2.59 4.98
C PRO A 189 -27.84 2.47 4.95
N VAL A 190 -28.33 1.40 4.33
CA VAL A 190 -29.77 1.07 4.26
C VAL A 190 -30.12 -0.06 5.22
N MET A 191 -29.22 -1.05 5.32
CA MET A 191 -29.32 -2.15 6.28
C MET A 191 -27.92 -2.64 6.69
N ALA A 192 -27.84 -3.29 7.85
CA ALA A 192 -26.65 -4.01 8.28
C ALA A 192 -27.03 -5.25 9.09
N ILE A 193 -26.20 -6.27 9.05
CA ILE A 193 -26.33 -7.46 9.90
C ILE A 193 -25.10 -7.54 10.80
N ALA A 194 -25.32 -7.90 12.06
CA ALA A 194 -24.25 -8.31 12.96
C ALA A 194 -24.56 -9.65 13.63
N ALA A 195 -23.52 -10.44 13.90
CA ALA A 195 -23.61 -11.67 14.67
C ALA A 195 -22.59 -11.65 15.81
N SER A 196 -23.04 -11.91 17.04
CA SER A 196 -22.14 -12.24 18.16
C SER A 196 -22.22 -13.75 18.44
N LYS A 197 -21.37 -14.24 19.35
CA LYS A 197 -21.41 -15.65 19.78
C LYS A 197 -22.75 -16.07 20.42
N ASP A 198 -23.65 -15.13 20.72
CA ASP A 198 -24.90 -15.38 21.44
C ASP A 198 -26.17 -14.98 20.69
N HIS A 199 -26.12 -13.96 19.83
CA HIS A 199 -27.31 -13.42 19.15
C HIS A 199 -27.01 -12.94 17.72
N TRP A 200 -28.03 -12.96 16.87
CA TRP A 200 -28.07 -12.21 15.62
C TRP A 200 -28.69 -10.83 15.83
N TYR A 201 -28.30 -9.88 14.99
CA TYR A 201 -28.79 -8.50 15.01
C TYR A 201 -29.01 -8.00 13.58
N CYS A 202 -30.11 -7.31 13.35
CA CYS A 202 -30.38 -6.56 12.12
C CYS A 202 -30.52 -5.08 12.46
N TRP A 203 -29.85 -4.22 11.69
CA TRP A 203 -30.08 -2.78 11.67
C TRP A 203 -30.82 -2.40 10.39
N ILE A 204 -31.86 -1.59 10.52
CA ILE A 204 -32.59 -1.00 9.40
C ILE A 204 -32.54 0.52 9.52
N ALA A 205 -32.26 1.21 8.41
CA ALA A 205 -32.21 2.66 8.36
C ALA A 205 -33.52 3.30 8.85
N PRO A 206 -33.48 4.24 9.82
CA PRO A 206 -34.66 5.01 10.23
C PRO A 206 -35.28 5.75 9.04
N GLY A 207 -36.60 5.74 8.94
CA GLY A 207 -37.35 6.34 7.83
C GLY A 207 -37.41 5.51 6.55
N LEU A 208 -36.79 4.32 6.48
CA LEU A 208 -36.92 3.44 5.30
C LEU A 208 -38.38 3.06 5.02
N PHE A 209 -39.22 2.93 6.05
CA PHE A 209 -40.66 2.68 5.92
C PHE A 209 -41.50 3.97 6.03
N SER A 210 -41.02 5.09 5.48
CA SER A 210 -41.83 6.30 5.26
C SER A 210 -41.89 6.70 3.79
N HIS A 211 -43.12 6.65 3.24
CA HIS A 211 -43.43 7.11 1.89
C HIS A 211 -43.42 8.65 1.82
N SER A 212 -42.23 9.24 1.65
CA SER A 212 -42.04 10.66 1.34
C SER A 212 -41.24 10.83 0.07
N ASP A 213 -41.56 11.85 -0.74
CA ASP A 213 -40.88 12.13 -2.01
C ASP A 213 -39.39 12.53 -1.84
N ALA A 214 -38.95 12.82 -0.61
CA ALA A 214 -37.55 13.00 -0.25
C ALA A 214 -36.90 11.65 0.11
N HIS A 215 -35.74 11.36 -0.47
CA HIS A 215 -34.98 10.13 -0.18
C HIS A 215 -34.61 10.04 1.32
N PRO A 216 -34.89 8.92 2.03
CA PRO A 216 -34.76 8.85 3.48
C PRO A 216 -33.30 8.76 4.00
N PHE A 217 -32.32 8.57 3.11
CA PHE A 217 -30.94 8.23 3.46
C PHE A 217 -30.07 9.48 3.70
N GLU A 218 -30.36 10.20 4.79
CA GLU A 218 -29.65 11.40 5.25
C GLU A 218 -28.41 11.10 6.13
N PRO A 219 -27.54 12.09 6.42
CA PRO A 219 -26.43 11.95 7.36
C PRO A 219 -26.82 11.53 8.79
N SER A 220 -28.10 11.60 9.16
CA SER A 220 -28.65 11.04 10.40
C SER A 220 -28.75 9.50 10.41
N THR A 221 -28.71 8.85 9.24
CA THR A 221 -28.87 7.40 9.05
C THR A 221 -27.55 6.63 9.18
N MET A 222 -26.74 6.93 10.20
CA MET A 222 -25.52 6.17 10.50
C MET A 222 -25.79 5.01 11.47
N ILE A 223 -24.94 3.99 11.47
CA ILE A 223 -25.09 2.79 12.32
C ILE A 223 -24.38 3.02 13.67
N PRO A 224 -25.09 3.11 14.81
CA PRO A 224 -24.46 3.11 16.12
C PRO A 224 -24.06 1.68 16.49
N ILE A 225 -22.80 1.42 16.79
CA ILE A 225 -22.34 0.10 17.26
C ILE A 225 -22.11 0.06 18.79
N GLY A 226 -22.34 1.17 19.50
CA GLY A 226 -22.44 1.26 20.95
C GLY A 226 -21.32 2.07 21.60
N ASP A 227 -21.13 1.91 22.91
CA ASP A 227 -20.14 2.64 23.72
C ASP A 227 -18.74 2.68 23.06
N PRO A 228 -18.25 3.86 22.61
CA PRO A 228 -16.97 3.99 21.91
C PRO A 228 -15.76 3.76 22.81
N ASP A 229 -15.93 3.91 24.13
CA ASP A 229 -14.87 3.75 25.12
C ASP A 229 -14.81 2.31 25.67
N ARG A 230 -15.78 1.45 25.29
CA ARG A 230 -15.72 -0.01 25.50
C ARG A 230 -14.87 -0.72 24.44
N LYS A 231 -13.94 -1.55 24.90
CA LYS A 231 -13.20 -2.49 24.04
C LYS A 231 -14.15 -3.47 23.33
N ARG A 232 -14.11 -3.46 22.00
CA ARG A 232 -14.91 -4.34 21.12
C ARG A 232 -14.09 -4.75 19.89
N VAL A 233 -14.21 -5.98 19.44
CA VAL A 233 -13.64 -6.47 18.18
C VAL A 233 -14.74 -6.58 17.12
N ILE A 234 -14.49 -6.07 15.92
CA ILE A 234 -15.45 -6.05 14.82
C ILE A 234 -14.78 -6.67 13.59
N ILE A 235 -15.35 -7.75 13.07
CA ILE A 235 -14.77 -8.57 12.00
C ILE A 235 -15.66 -8.49 10.77
N GLY A 236 -15.08 -8.23 9.60
CA GLY A 236 -15.82 -8.13 8.34
C GLY A 236 -15.02 -8.64 7.14
N HIS A 237 -15.60 -8.51 5.96
CA HIS A 237 -14.92 -8.79 4.69
C HIS A 237 -14.88 -7.51 3.86
N HIS A 238 -13.71 -6.85 3.80
CA HIS A 238 -13.56 -5.44 3.42
C HIS A 238 -14.05 -4.45 4.48
N ILE A 239 -13.83 -4.77 5.77
CA ILE A 239 -14.28 -4.01 6.96
C ILE A 239 -14.05 -2.49 6.92
N ALA A 240 -13.08 -2.00 6.13
CA ALA A 240 -12.84 -0.57 5.96
C ALA A 240 -13.99 0.16 5.23
N TYR A 241 -14.77 -0.53 4.41
CA TYR A 241 -16.00 -0.03 3.78
C TYR A 241 -17.14 0.07 4.79
N ASP A 242 -17.26 -0.94 5.66
CA ASP A 242 -18.34 -1.07 6.64
C ASP A 242 -18.10 -0.15 7.85
N ARG A 243 -16.84 -0.03 8.28
CA ARG A 243 -16.35 0.95 9.26
C ARG A 243 -16.75 2.37 8.88
N ALA A 244 -16.77 2.72 7.60
CA ALA A 244 -17.20 4.04 7.14
C ALA A 244 -18.71 4.31 7.37
N ARG A 245 -19.50 3.34 7.85
CA ARG A 245 -20.92 3.51 8.20
C ARG A 245 -21.18 3.42 9.71
N VAL A 246 -20.16 3.08 10.50
CA VAL A 246 -20.20 3.10 11.97
C VAL A 246 -20.11 4.54 12.46
N LEU A 247 -21.11 4.99 13.22
CA LEU A 247 -21.26 6.37 13.69
C LEU A 247 -20.09 6.81 14.57
N GLU A 248 -19.69 5.96 15.51
CA GLU A 248 -18.73 6.33 16.57
C GLU A 248 -17.30 6.56 16.05
N GLU A 249 -16.95 6.01 14.89
CA GLU A 249 -15.62 6.16 14.27
C GLU A 249 -15.33 7.58 13.77
N TYR A 250 -16.38 8.40 13.65
CA TYR A 250 -16.34 9.82 13.30
C TYR A 250 -16.05 10.75 14.47
N ARG A 251 -15.99 10.22 15.71
CA ARG A 251 -15.52 10.95 16.89
C ARG A 251 -14.07 11.38 16.70
N LEU A 252 -13.69 12.56 17.19
CA LEU A 252 -12.30 13.04 17.06
C LEU A 252 -11.36 12.21 17.94
N ARG A 253 -11.79 11.88 19.16
CA ARG A 253 -11.08 10.92 20.02
C ARG A 253 -11.22 9.48 19.48
N PRO A 254 -10.13 8.69 19.37
CA PRO A 254 -10.20 7.30 18.90
C PRO A 254 -11.06 6.40 19.80
N THR A 255 -11.86 5.55 19.17
CA THR A 255 -12.61 4.48 19.83
C THR A 255 -11.68 3.37 20.36
N GLN A 256 -12.18 2.60 21.33
CA GLN A 256 -11.58 1.35 21.79
C GLN A 256 -11.94 0.15 20.90
N PHE A 257 -12.54 0.37 19.72
CA PHE A 257 -12.86 -0.68 18.77
C PHE A 257 -11.63 -1.20 18.04
N ALA A 258 -11.66 -2.46 17.60
CA ALA A 258 -10.61 -3.13 16.86
C ALA A 258 -11.19 -3.82 15.62
N PHE A 259 -10.90 -3.30 14.44
CA PHE A 259 -11.44 -3.79 13.17
C PHE A 259 -10.52 -4.83 12.54
N ILE A 260 -11.07 -5.98 12.16
CA ILE A 260 -10.34 -7.09 11.52
C ILE A 260 -10.92 -7.36 10.14
N ASP A 261 -10.06 -7.30 9.13
CA ASP A 261 -10.41 -7.53 7.74
C ASP A 261 -10.02 -8.94 7.29
N THR A 262 -11.01 -9.81 7.04
CA THR A 262 -10.77 -11.14 6.48
C THR A 262 -10.15 -11.07 5.08
N MET A 263 -10.39 -9.99 4.32
CA MET A 263 -9.79 -9.79 3.00
C MET A 263 -8.29 -9.51 3.10
N SER A 264 -7.85 -8.64 4.01
CA SER A 264 -6.42 -8.39 4.30
C SER A 264 -5.72 -9.64 4.83
N MET A 265 -6.38 -10.44 5.70
CA MET A 265 -5.86 -11.73 6.13
C MET A 265 -5.64 -12.67 4.94
N HIS A 266 -6.63 -12.82 4.06
CA HIS A 266 -6.48 -13.63 2.85
C HIS A 266 -5.35 -13.11 1.94
N CYS A 267 -5.23 -11.79 1.73
CA CYS A 267 -4.18 -11.22 0.89
C CYS A 267 -2.76 -11.55 1.40
N ALA A 268 -2.56 -11.59 2.73
CA ALA A 268 -1.31 -12.02 3.36
C ALA A 268 -1.08 -13.54 3.30
N ILE A 269 -2.14 -14.36 3.26
CA ILE A 269 -2.02 -15.83 3.21
C ILE A 269 -1.88 -16.35 1.78
N GLY A 270 -2.76 -15.95 0.86
CA GLY A 270 -2.93 -16.53 -0.49
C GLY A 270 -3.35 -15.53 -1.57
N GLY A 271 -3.15 -14.23 -1.34
CA GLY A 271 -3.51 -13.19 -2.32
C GLY A 271 -2.69 -13.26 -3.63
N LEU A 272 -3.27 -12.78 -4.72
CA LEU A 272 -2.63 -12.79 -6.05
C LEU A 272 -1.87 -11.50 -6.38
N SER A 273 -0.64 -11.64 -6.88
CA SER A 273 0.13 -10.51 -7.45
C SER A 273 -0.42 -10.05 -8.81
N SER A 274 -0.03 -8.85 -9.25
CA SER A 274 -0.49 -8.25 -10.51
C SER A 274 -0.11 -9.06 -11.77
N GLN A 275 0.99 -9.82 -11.73
CA GLN A 275 1.39 -10.72 -12.82
C GLN A 275 0.60 -12.03 -12.81
N GLN A 276 0.13 -12.46 -11.65
CA GLN A 276 -0.57 -13.75 -11.47
C GLN A 276 -2.06 -13.66 -11.74
N ARG A 277 -2.73 -12.54 -11.43
CA ARG A 277 -4.18 -12.39 -11.63
C ARG A 277 -4.65 -12.76 -13.06
N PRO A 278 -4.01 -12.30 -14.16
CA PRO A 278 -4.42 -12.71 -15.51
C PRO A 278 -4.26 -14.21 -15.77
N ALA A 279 -3.17 -14.83 -15.27
CA ALA A 279 -2.93 -16.26 -15.42
C ALA A 279 -3.93 -17.10 -14.63
N TRP A 280 -4.27 -16.68 -13.40
CA TRP A 280 -5.29 -17.33 -12.57
C TRP A 280 -6.69 -17.27 -13.20
N HIS A 281 -7.07 -16.13 -13.79
CA HIS A 281 -8.34 -16.04 -14.53
C HIS A 281 -8.37 -16.93 -15.77
N LEU A 282 -7.24 -17.10 -16.47
CA LEU A 282 -7.14 -18.04 -17.59
C LEU A 282 -7.24 -19.50 -17.11
N TYR A 283 -6.56 -19.85 -16.03
CA TYR A 283 -6.62 -21.16 -15.37
C TYR A 283 -8.05 -21.52 -14.96
N GLN A 284 -8.73 -20.63 -14.24
CA GLN A 284 -10.13 -20.85 -13.84
C GLN A 284 -11.08 -20.99 -15.03
N LYS A 285 -10.85 -20.24 -16.12
CA LYS A 285 -11.64 -20.42 -17.35
C LYS A 285 -11.41 -21.80 -17.95
N MET A 286 -10.17 -22.25 -18.10
CA MET A 286 -9.85 -23.59 -18.63
C MET A 286 -10.41 -24.71 -17.74
N LYS A 287 -10.32 -24.56 -16.41
CA LYS A 287 -10.88 -25.47 -15.41
C LYS A 287 -12.41 -25.56 -15.46
N LEU A 288 -13.10 -24.48 -15.84
CA LEU A 288 -14.55 -24.47 -16.09
C LEU A 288 -14.92 -25.03 -17.47
N ASP A 289 -14.11 -24.74 -18.50
CA ASP A 289 -14.29 -25.25 -19.88
C ASP A 289 -13.94 -26.76 -20.01
N GLY A 290 -13.43 -27.40 -18.93
CA GLY A 290 -13.00 -28.80 -18.93
C GLY A 290 -11.71 -29.08 -19.71
N LEU A 291 -10.89 -28.05 -19.93
CA LEU A 291 -9.68 -28.11 -20.75
C LEU A 291 -8.43 -28.22 -19.87
N ASP A 292 -7.53 -29.13 -20.24
CA ASP A 292 -6.19 -29.20 -19.65
C ASP A 292 -5.46 -27.86 -19.81
N PHE A 293 -5.01 -27.29 -18.69
CA PHE A 293 -4.15 -26.12 -18.73
C PHE A 293 -2.79 -26.52 -19.31
N PRO A 294 -2.26 -25.82 -20.34
CA PRO A 294 -1.00 -26.18 -20.99
C PRO A 294 0.19 -25.89 -20.07
N MET A 295 0.45 -26.78 -19.12
CA MET A 295 1.58 -26.67 -18.21
C MET A 295 2.89 -27.01 -18.92
N SER A 296 3.92 -26.23 -18.64
CA SER A 296 5.27 -26.36 -19.20
C SER A 296 5.90 -27.74 -19.00
N GLU A 297 6.52 -28.26 -20.06
CA GLU A 297 7.27 -29.52 -20.09
C GLU A 297 8.17 -29.70 -18.86
N SER A 298 7.72 -30.56 -17.94
CA SER A 298 8.48 -30.98 -16.76
C SER A 298 8.00 -32.35 -16.29
N VAL A 299 8.31 -33.36 -17.11
CA VAL A 299 8.04 -34.78 -16.80
C VAL A 299 8.81 -35.17 -15.53
N PHE A 300 8.13 -35.46 -14.43
CA PHE A 300 8.50 -36.53 -13.47
C PHE A 300 7.38 -36.81 -12.44
N GLU A 301 6.95 -38.07 -12.40
CA GLU A 301 6.35 -38.81 -11.26
C GLU A 301 5.22 -38.20 -10.41
N SER A 302 3.99 -38.57 -10.78
CA SER A 302 3.03 -39.29 -9.92
C SER A 302 2.86 -38.82 -8.46
N GLY A 303 2.12 -37.74 -8.26
CA GLY A 303 1.54 -37.34 -6.97
C GLY A 303 0.69 -36.08 -7.11
N ASP A 304 -0.15 -35.76 -6.12
CA ASP A 304 -1.00 -34.57 -6.12
C ASP A 304 -0.15 -33.29 -5.94
N THR A 305 0.50 -32.83 -7.01
CA THR A 305 1.31 -31.61 -7.00
C THR A 305 0.42 -30.37 -7.04
N ILE A 306 -0.05 -29.95 -5.87
CA ILE A 306 -0.74 -28.67 -5.68
C ILE A 306 0.17 -27.54 -6.20
N ASP A 307 -0.27 -26.85 -7.26
CA ASP A 307 0.42 -25.69 -7.83
C ASP A 307 -0.10 -24.37 -7.23
N TRP A 308 0.54 -23.24 -7.55
CA TRP A 308 0.21 -21.95 -6.90
C TRP A 308 -1.20 -21.44 -7.24
N GLU A 309 -1.74 -21.83 -8.39
CA GLU A 309 -3.09 -21.50 -8.86
C GLU A 309 -4.19 -22.04 -7.91
N ASP A 310 -3.97 -23.21 -7.27
CA ASP A 310 -4.93 -23.89 -6.39
C ASP A 310 -4.87 -23.45 -4.92
N VAL A 311 -3.83 -22.72 -4.52
CA VAL A 311 -3.67 -22.17 -3.15
C VAL A 311 -3.86 -20.65 -3.08
N SER A 312 -4.41 -20.05 -4.14
CA SER A 312 -4.56 -18.60 -4.25
C SER A 312 -5.84 -18.19 -4.96
N SER A 313 -6.30 -16.95 -4.71
CA SER A 313 -7.51 -16.40 -5.31
C SER A 313 -7.47 -14.87 -5.40
N PRO A 314 -8.37 -14.27 -6.21
CA PRO A 314 -8.80 -12.90 -6.01
C PRO A 314 -9.40 -12.72 -4.62
N ASN A 315 -9.44 -11.46 -4.20
CA ASN A 315 -9.67 -11.09 -2.81
C ASN A 315 -11.15 -10.82 -2.44
N GLY A 316 -12.12 -11.13 -3.31
CA GLY A 316 -13.54 -10.94 -3.01
C GLY A 316 -14.18 -12.17 -2.35
N LEU A 317 -15.17 -11.96 -1.48
CA LEU A 317 -15.78 -12.97 -0.61
C LEU A 317 -16.11 -14.30 -1.33
N LYS A 318 -16.76 -14.23 -2.49
CA LYS A 318 -17.10 -15.40 -3.32
C LYS A 318 -15.88 -16.24 -3.73
N THR A 319 -14.78 -15.63 -4.16
CA THR A 319 -13.56 -16.37 -4.56
C THR A 319 -12.72 -16.83 -3.37
N VAL A 320 -12.85 -16.18 -2.21
CA VAL A 320 -12.18 -16.60 -0.97
C VAL A 320 -12.94 -17.77 -0.32
N ALA A 321 -14.28 -17.77 -0.31
CA ALA A 321 -15.08 -18.91 0.16
C ALA A 321 -14.87 -20.17 -0.68
N ASP A 322 -14.85 -20.05 -2.01
CA ASP A 322 -14.53 -21.15 -2.92
C ASP A 322 -13.16 -21.78 -2.58
N LEU A 323 -12.15 -20.96 -2.25
CA LEU A 323 -10.79 -21.40 -1.89
C LEU A 323 -10.65 -22.05 -0.50
N TYR A 324 -11.30 -21.52 0.56
CA TYR A 324 -11.09 -21.98 1.94
C TYR A 324 -12.24 -22.81 2.53
N LEU A 325 -13.43 -22.78 1.92
CA LEU A 325 -14.61 -23.55 2.32
C LEU A 325 -15.04 -24.56 1.24
N GLY A 326 -14.70 -24.33 -0.04
CA GLY A 326 -15.16 -25.15 -1.17
C GLY A 326 -16.57 -24.78 -1.66
N GLU A 327 -17.03 -23.57 -1.35
CA GLU A 327 -18.43 -23.16 -1.51
C GLU A 327 -18.63 -22.06 -2.55
N LYS A 328 -19.49 -22.34 -3.53
CA LYS A 328 -19.85 -21.41 -4.60
C LYS A 328 -21.04 -20.53 -4.20
N ILE A 329 -20.75 -19.43 -3.52
CA ILE A 329 -21.75 -18.42 -3.12
C ILE A 329 -22.44 -17.84 -4.36
N ASP A 330 -23.77 -17.69 -4.36
CA ASP A 330 -24.44 -16.78 -5.29
C ASP A 330 -24.57 -15.35 -4.72
N LYS A 331 -24.45 -14.35 -5.58
CA LYS A 331 -24.52 -12.93 -5.25
C LYS A 331 -25.45 -12.13 -6.17
N SER A 332 -26.30 -12.82 -6.92
CA SER A 332 -27.36 -12.24 -7.77
C SER A 332 -28.24 -11.23 -7.01
N ALA A 333 -28.73 -11.59 -5.82
CA ALA A 333 -29.54 -10.73 -4.96
C ALA A 333 -28.91 -9.35 -4.65
N ARG A 334 -27.57 -9.25 -4.67
CA ARG A 334 -26.86 -7.98 -4.47
C ARG A 334 -27.20 -6.93 -5.54
N GLU A 335 -27.53 -7.37 -6.75
CA GLU A 335 -27.83 -6.45 -7.87
C GLU A 335 -29.09 -5.61 -7.60
N ALA A 336 -29.97 -6.02 -6.68
CA ALA A 336 -31.09 -5.20 -6.21
C ALA A 336 -30.63 -3.85 -5.62
N PHE A 337 -29.53 -3.80 -4.86
CA PHE A 337 -28.98 -2.55 -4.31
C PHE A 337 -28.43 -1.59 -5.39
N ALA A 338 -28.37 -2.03 -6.65
CA ALA A 338 -28.11 -1.17 -7.80
C ALA A 338 -29.38 -0.51 -8.36
N THR A 339 -30.56 -0.68 -7.78
CA THR A 339 -31.76 0.05 -8.20
C THR A 339 -31.70 1.54 -7.83
N THR A 340 -32.63 2.32 -8.38
CA THR A 340 -32.96 3.68 -7.94
C THR A 340 -34.36 3.79 -7.34
N ASP A 341 -35.07 2.66 -7.21
CA ASP A 341 -36.41 2.57 -6.61
C ASP A 341 -36.33 1.95 -5.21
N VAL A 342 -36.89 2.61 -4.20
CA VAL A 342 -36.89 2.09 -2.82
C VAL A 342 -37.93 0.99 -2.64
N ASP A 343 -39.03 1.02 -3.39
CA ASP A 343 -40.09 0.01 -3.27
C ASP A 343 -39.65 -1.37 -3.79
N GLU A 344 -38.66 -1.43 -4.70
CA GLU A 344 -38.02 -2.69 -5.14
C GLU A 344 -37.21 -3.37 -4.01
N ILE A 345 -36.54 -2.57 -3.17
CA ILE A 345 -35.84 -3.07 -1.96
C ILE A 345 -36.84 -3.51 -0.90
N LEU A 346 -37.95 -2.78 -0.73
CA LEU A 346 -39.02 -3.15 0.20
C LEU A 346 -39.77 -4.41 -0.22
N GLY A 347 -39.95 -4.64 -1.53
CA GLY A 347 -40.59 -5.84 -2.08
C GLY A 347 -39.81 -7.12 -1.81
N ASN A 348 -38.48 -7.08 -1.90
CA ASN A 348 -37.58 -8.24 -1.74
C ASN A 348 -36.90 -8.29 -0.34
N PHE A 349 -37.42 -7.55 0.64
CA PHE A 349 -36.65 -7.16 1.83
C PHE A 349 -36.19 -8.33 2.73
N GLU A 350 -37.02 -9.37 2.93
CA GLU A 350 -36.60 -10.54 3.74
C GLU A 350 -35.55 -11.41 3.03
N GLU A 351 -35.54 -11.44 1.69
CA GLU A 351 -34.50 -12.12 0.91
C GLU A 351 -33.17 -11.37 1.02
N LEU A 352 -33.19 -10.04 0.90
CA LEU A 352 -32.00 -9.20 1.03
C LEU A 352 -31.38 -9.26 2.44
N LEU A 353 -32.19 -9.25 3.50
CA LEU A 353 -31.68 -9.47 4.87
C LEU A 353 -31.05 -10.86 5.04
N THR A 354 -31.65 -11.88 4.44
CA THR A 354 -31.14 -13.26 4.49
C THR A 354 -29.84 -13.41 3.69
N TYR A 355 -29.70 -12.72 2.55
CA TYR A 355 -28.44 -12.59 1.81
C TYR A 355 -27.34 -11.93 2.67
N CYS A 356 -27.61 -10.79 3.30
CA CYS A 356 -26.66 -10.10 4.16
C CYS A 356 -26.24 -10.96 5.37
N ALA A 357 -27.20 -11.68 5.98
CA ALA A 357 -26.91 -12.60 7.07
C ALA A 357 -26.08 -13.82 6.63
N THR A 358 -26.29 -14.32 5.42
CA THR A 358 -25.48 -15.37 4.81
C THR A 358 -24.04 -14.91 4.58
N ASP A 359 -23.83 -13.67 4.12
CA ASP A 359 -22.50 -13.08 3.99
C ASP A 359 -21.77 -12.92 5.33
N VAL A 360 -22.49 -12.55 6.39
CA VAL A 360 -21.96 -12.53 7.77
C VAL A 360 -21.60 -13.93 8.28
N GLU A 361 -22.44 -14.95 8.03
CA GLU A 361 -22.13 -16.34 8.40
C GLU A 361 -20.89 -16.85 7.65
N ILE A 362 -20.81 -16.61 6.35
CA ILE A 362 -19.67 -17.03 5.52
C ILE A 362 -18.41 -16.27 5.95
N THR A 363 -18.51 -14.99 6.30
CA THR A 363 -17.40 -14.19 6.84
C THR A 363 -16.90 -14.75 8.18
N HIS A 364 -17.80 -15.22 9.06
CA HIS A 364 -17.41 -15.96 10.27
C HIS A 364 -16.67 -17.26 9.91
N ARG A 365 -17.27 -18.11 9.08
CA ARG A 365 -16.71 -19.42 8.71
C ARG A 365 -15.36 -19.30 8.01
N LEU A 366 -15.16 -18.25 7.20
CA LEU A 366 -13.86 -17.86 6.65
C LEU A 366 -12.89 -17.39 7.73
N PHE A 367 -13.29 -16.50 8.63
CA PHE A 367 -12.46 -16.01 9.73
C PHE A 367 -11.90 -17.16 10.59
N ARG A 368 -12.71 -18.20 10.89
CA ARG A 368 -12.25 -19.42 11.59
C ARG A 368 -11.10 -20.13 10.86
N LYS A 369 -11.09 -20.12 9.51
CA LYS A 369 -10.03 -20.72 8.68
C LYS A 369 -8.83 -19.80 8.46
N LEU A 370 -9.06 -18.48 8.44
CA LEU A 370 -8.07 -17.47 8.10
C LEU A 370 -7.25 -17.03 9.32
N LEU A 371 -7.85 -16.82 10.49
CA LEU A 371 -7.15 -16.33 11.68
C LEU A 371 -5.94 -17.21 12.09
N PRO A 372 -6.05 -18.56 12.19
CA PRO A 372 -4.90 -19.38 12.56
C PRO A 372 -3.78 -19.34 11.52
N LYS A 373 -4.15 -19.38 10.22
CA LYS A 373 -3.19 -19.26 9.11
C LYS A 373 -2.52 -17.89 9.06
N PHE A 374 -3.24 -16.82 9.39
CA PHE A 374 -2.69 -15.47 9.45
C PHE A 374 -1.67 -15.35 10.58
N LEU A 375 -1.96 -15.90 11.76
CA LEU A 375 -1.03 -15.89 12.90
C LEU A 375 0.19 -16.81 12.67
N GLU A 376 0.06 -17.88 11.89
CA GLU A 376 1.21 -18.66 11.41
C GLU A 376 2.08 -17.86 10.41
N LYS A 377 1.44 -17.16 9.46
CA LYS A 377 2.13 -16.32 8.45
C LYS A 377 2.76 -15.06 9.03
N CYS A 378 2.15 -14.45 10.05
CA CYS A 378 2.59 -13.21 10.68
C CYS A 378 2.76 -13.41 12.21
N PRO A 379 3.79 -14.15 12.65
CA PRO A 379 3.87 -14.67 14.01
C PRO A 379 4.25 -13.61 15.07
N HIS A 380 4.91 -12.52 14.69
CA HIS A 380 5.30 -11.48 15.64
C HIS A 380 4.10 -10.54 15.92
N PRO A 381 3.71 -10.32 17.20
CA PRO A 381 2.45 -9.67 17.54
C PRO A 381 2.36 -8.20 17.11
N ALA A 382 3.50 -7.50 16.97
CA ALA A 382 3.52 -6.14 16.41
C ALA A 382 2.99 -6.07 14.95
N SER A 383 3.02 -7.17 14.18
CA SER A 383 2.41 -7.22 12.84
C SER A 383 0.89 -7.12 12.90
N PHE A 384 0.27 -7.76 13.90
CA PHE A 384 -1.18 -7.68 14.10
C PHE A 384 -1.57 -6.35 14.76
N ALA A 385 -0.80 -5.86 15.74
CA ALA A 385 -0.99 -4.52 16.32
C ALA A 385 -0.90 -3.40 15.26
N GLY A 386 0.12 -3.43 14.40
CA GLY A 386 0.30 -2.45 13.33
C GLY A 386 -0.84 -2.48 12.30
N MET A 387 -1.34 -3.68 11.96
CA MET A 387 -2.51 -3.84 11.09
C MET A 387 -3.77 -3.20 11.69
N LEU A 388 -4.01 -3.40 12.99
CA LEU A 388 -5.14 -2.83 13.73
C LEU A 388 -5.07 -1.30 13.79
N HIS A 389 -3.89 -0.73 14.06
CA HIS A 389 -3.67 0.73 14.06
C HIS A 389 -3.87 1.34 12.68
N MET A 390 -3.33 0.70 11.63
CA MET A 390 -3.46 1.19 10.25
C MET A 390 -4.92 1.21 9.75
N GLY A 391 -5.80 0.38 10.33
CA GLY A 391 -7.25 0.39 10.07
C GLY A 391 -8.01 1.59 10.67
N LYS A 392 -7.44 2.32 11.64
CA LYS A 392 -8.09 3.44 12.35
C LYS A 392 -8.01 4.80 11.65
N GLY A 393 -7.62 4.81 10.37
CA GLY A 393 -7.38 6.03 9.59
C GLY A 393 -8.54 7.03 9.63
N TYR A 394 -8.21 8.31 9.62
CA TYR A 394 -9.10 9.44 9.91
C TYR A 394 -8.57 10.71 9.25
N LEU A 395 -9.35 11.32 8.35
CA LEU A 395 -8.97 12.52 7.61
C LEU A 395 -9.98 13.65 7.89
N PRO A 396 -9.61 14.66 8.70
CA PRO A 396 -10.44 15.85 8.90
C PRO A 396 -10.45 16.74 7.65
N ILE A 397 -11.61 17.28 7.31
CA ILE A 397 -11.83 18.19 6.18
C ILE A 397 -12.72 19.37 6.62
N SER A 398 -12.84 20.37 5.76
CA SER A 398 -13.73 21.52 5.92
C SER A 398 -14.56 21.73 4.65
N ARG A 399 -15.52 22.66 4.66
CA ARG A 399 -16.34 22.99 3.47
C ARG A 399 -15.54 23.52 2.28
N ASP A 400 -14.26 23.81 2.44
CA ASP A 400 -13.37 24.09 1.32
C ASP A 400 -13.21 22.87 0.38
N TRP A 401 -13.48 21.64 0.85
CA TRP A 401 -13.52 20.46 -0.02
C TRP A 401 -14.52 20.59 -1.17
N ASP A 402 -15.73 21.06 -0.86
CA ASP A 402 -16.82 21.17 -1.84
C ASP A 402 -16.46 22.27 -2.86
N LYS A 403 -15.96 23.42 -2.39
CA LYS A 403 -15.40 24.50 -3.23
C LYS A 403 -14.24 24.03 -4.10
N TYR A 404 -13.33 23.21 -3.56
CA TYR A 404 -12.19 22.65 -4.31
C TYR A 404 -12.65 21.75 -5.46
N CYS A 405 -13.71 20.97 -5.25
CA CYS A 405 -14.31 20.15 -6.31
C CYS A 405 -14.93 21.03 -7.40
N GLU A 406 -15.71 22.04 -7.01
CA GLU A 406 -16.33 23.01 -7.93
C GLU A 406 -15.30 23.80 -8.74
N LEU A 407 -14.27 24.35 -8.08
CA LEU A 407 -13.19 25.09 -8.74
C LEU A 407 -12.35 24.20 -9.67
N SER A 408 -12.08 22.94 -9.28
CA SER A 408 -11.33 22.00 -10.11
C SER A 408 -12.12 21.57 -11.34
N GLU A 409 -13.42 21.29 -11.21
CA GLU A 409 -14.26 20.93 -12.35
C GLU A 409 -14.51 22.12 -13.27
N LYS A 410 -14.85 23.30 -12.73
CA LYS A 410 -14.99 24.53 -13.52
C LYS A 410 -13.71 24.87 -14.29
N LYS A 411 -12.53 24.75 -13.66
CA LYS A 411 -11.25 24.99 -14.33
C LYS A 411 -10.96 23.95 -15.42
N TYR A 412 -11.40 22.71 -15.22
CA TYR A 412 -11.32 21.66 -16.23
C TYR A 412 -12.25 21.97 -17.42
N GLU A 413 -13.50 22.36 -17.17
CA GLU A 413 -14.47 22.74 -18.21
C GLU A 413 -13.99 23.95 -19.02
N GLU A 414 -13.58 25.05 -18.36
CA GLU A 414 -12.99 26.23 -19.00
C GLU A 414 -11.86 25.85 -19.99
N TYR A 415 -10.99 24.90 -19.62
CA TYR A 415 -9.92 24.43 -20.49
C TYR A 415 -10.41 23.44 -21.57
N GLN A 416 -11.40 22.58 -21.31
CA GLN A 416 -11.95 21.72 -22.37
C GLN A 416 -12.67 22.52 -23.46
N ASP A 417 -13.39 23.58 -23.08
CA ASP A 417 -14.13 24.42 -24.03
C ASP A 417 -13.19 25.32 -24.83
N ASP A 418 -12.20 25.94 -24.19
CA ASP A 418 -11.17 26.72 -24.88
C ASP A 418 -10.30 25.85 -25.82
N ILE A 419 -9.93 24.63 -25.41
CA ILE A 419 -9.31 23.62 -26.29
C ILE A 419 -10.23 23.32 -27.48
N SER A 420 -11.52 23.10 -27.24
CA SER A 420 -12.49 22.72 -28.29
C SER A 420 -12.72 23.85 -29.29
N ALA A 421 -12.83 25.09 -28.81
CA ALA A 421 -12.96 26.29 -29.64
C ALA A 421 -11.71 26.53 -30.50
N ARG A 422 -10.50 26.37 -29.93
CA ARG A 422 -9.24 26.50 -30.70
C ARG A 422 -9.06 25.38 -31.73
N LEU A 423 -9.44 24.15 -31.38
CA LEU A 423 -9.46 23.02 -32.33
C LEU A 423 -10.48 23.23 -33.45
N LEU A 424 -11.63 23.84 -33.15
CA LEU A 424 -12.62 24.20 -34.16
C LEU A 424 -12.10 25.31 -35.08
N ALA A 425 -11.49 26.36 -34.55
CA ALA A 425 -10.83 27.39 -35.38
C ALA A 425 -9.77 26.78 -36.32
N LEU A 426 -8.96 25.83 -35.83
CA LEU A 426 -8.01 25.08 -36.67
C LEU A 426 -8.71 24.19 -37.71
N ALA A 427 -9.86 23.59 -37.39
CA ALA A 427 -10.66 22.83 -38.36
C ALA A 427 -11.26 23.75 -39.45
N GLU A 428 -11.73 24.94 -39.10
CA GLU A 428 -12.24 25.90 -40.07
C GLU A 428 -11.14 26.52 -40.93
N ASP A 429 -9.99 26.83 -40.36
CA ASP A 429 -8.83 27.32 -41.12
C ASP A 429 -8.27 26.24 -42.06
N ALA A 430 -8.24 24.98 -41.63
CA ALA A 430 -7.95 23.85 -42.51
C ALA A 430 -8.98 23.70 -43.63
N LEU A 431 -10.27 23.86 -43.34
CA LEU A 431 -11.36 23.83 -44.34
C LEU A 431 -11.22 24.96 -45.37
N LYS A 432 -10.89 26.18 -44.94
CA LYS A 432 -10.61 27.34 -45.80
C LYS A 432 -9.39 27.09 -46.71
N ALA A 433 -8.28 26.62 -46.14
CA ALA A 433 -7.08 26.26 -46.92
C ALA A 433 -7.36 25.10 -47.91
N GLY A 434 -8.24 24.16 -47.52
CA GLY A 434 -8.68 23.05 -48.34
C GLY A 434 -9.47 23.46 -49.60
N ALA A 435 -10.23 24.56 -49.54
CA ALA A 435 -10.99 25.06 -50.69
C ALA A 435 -10.09 25.42 -51.88
N ASN A 436 -8.84 25.83 -51.62
CA ASN A 436 -7.86 26.19 -52.65
C ASN A 436 -7.05 24.98 -53.18
N GLY A 437 -7.42 23.74 -52.82
CA GLY A 437 -6.71 22.52 -53.23
C GLY A 437 -5.38 22.25 -52.50
N HIS A 438 -4.88 23.24 -51.75
CA HIS A 438 -3.59 23.26 -51.06
C HIS A 438 -3.40 22.17 -49.99
N TRP A 439 -4.47 21.45 -49.65
CA TRP A 439 -4.46 20.27 -48.78
C TRP A 439 -3.73 19.06 -49.37
N LYS A 440 -3.54 19.02 -50.71
CA LYS A 440 -2.85 17.92 -51.41
C LYS A 440 -1.34 17.90 -51.14
N ASP A 441 -0.78 19.07 -50.88
CA ASP A 441 0.65 19.30 -50.68
C ASP A 441 1.02 19.37 -49.19
N ASP A 442 0.03 19.57 -48.31
CA ASP A 442 0.22 19.58 -46.86
C ASP A 442 0.34 18.15 -46.29
N PRO A 443 1.46 17.79 -45.62
CA PRO A 443 1.69 16.43 -45.14
C PRO A 443 0.66 15.90 -44.14
N TRP A 444 -0.06 16.77 -43.43
CA TRP A 444 -1.07 16.38 -42.44
C TRP A 444 -2.47 16.39 -43.03
N LEU A 445 -2.87 17.49 -43.68
CA LEU A 445 -4.23 17.67 -44.18
C LEU A 445 -4.58 16.67 -45.30
N ARG A 446 -3.59 16.19 -46.07
CA ARG A 446 -3.77 15.16 -47.11
C ARG A 446 -4.33 13.81 -46.59
N ASN A 447 -4.24 13.56 -45.28
CA ASN A 447 -4.72 12.32 -44.66
C ASN A 447 -6.18 12.42 -44.16
N LEU A 448 -6.83 13.58 -44.31
CA LEU A 448 -8.23 13.77 -43.96
C LEU A 448 -9.12 13.33 -45.14
N ASP A 449 -10.33 12.84 -44.84
CA ASP A 449 -11.30 12.44 -45.87
C ASP A 449 -11.99 13.65 -46.50
N TRP A 450 -11.42 14.13 -47.61
CA TRP A 450 -11.88 15.30 -48.34
C TRP A 450 -13.08 15.04 -49.29
N ASP A 451 -13.68 13.83 -49.29
CA ASP A 451 -14.89 13.57 -50.10
C ASP A 451 -16.07 14.45 -49.67
N VAL A 452 -16.82 14.98 -50.64
CA VAL A 452 -17.99 15.84 -50.41
C VAL A 452 -19.24 15.12 -50.92
N LYS A 453 -19.86 14.33 -50.04
CA LYS A 453 -21.02 13.50 -50.39
C LYS A 453 -22.19 14.35 -50.88
N ALA A 454 -22.62 14.07 -52.11
CA ALA A 454 -23.70 14.79 -52.77
C ALA A 454 -25.01 14.77 -51.95
N VAL A 455 -25.71 15.92 -51.93
CA VAL A 455 -26.98 16.08 -51.22
C VAL A 455 -28.03 15.17 -51.87
N ARG A 456 -28.57 14.20 -51.10
CA ARG A 456 -29.61 13.29 -51.59
C ARG A 456 -30.95 14.02 -51.61
N MET A 457 -31.45 14.26 -52.80
CA MET A 457 -32.77 14.85 -53.02
C MET A 457 -33.86 13.79 -52.88
N THR A 458 -34.97 14.14 -52.24
CA THR A 458 -36.20 13.33 -52.26
C THR A 458 -36.86 13.43 -53.63
N LYS A 459 -37.47 12.33 -54.10
CA LYS A 459 -38.19 12.34 -55.39
C LYS A 459 -39.34 13.36 -55.35
N PRO A 460 -39.53 14.19 -56.39
CA PRO A 460 -40.66 15.11 -56.46
C PRO A 460 -41.97 14.32 -56.53
N LYS A 461 -43.02 14.82 -55.88
CA LYS A 461 -44.38 14.26 -56.00
C LYS A 461 -45.13 14.98 -57.11
N ILE A 462 -45.22 14.31 -58.25
CA ILE A 462 -46.01 14.73 -59.42
C ILE A 462 -47.38 14.06 -59.36
N LYS A 463 -48.45 14.76 -59.73
CA LYS A 463 -49.81 14.21 -59.90
C LYS A 463 -50.46 14.93 -61.09
N ASN A 464 -51.08 14.17 -62.00
CA ASN A 464 -51.72 14.70 -63.21
C ASN A 464 -50.79 15.64 -64.02
N GLY A 465 -49.51 15.28 -64.18
CA GLY A 465 -48.50 16.08 -64.88
C GLY A 465 -47.93 17.27 -64.09
N VAL A 466 -48.61 17.72 -63.01
CA VAL A 466 -48.20 18.89 -62.22
C VAL A 466 -47.37 18.48 -61.00
N VAL A 467 -46.30 19.22 -60.70
CA VAL A 467 -45.47 19.03 -59.51
C VAL A 467 -46.22 19.55 -58.28
N ILE A 468 -46.74 18.66 -57.43
CA ILE A 468 -47.44 19.05 -56.18
C ILE A 468 -46.44 19.31 -55.04
N LYS A 469 -45.31 18.58 -54.99
CA LYS A 469 -44.18 18.91 -54.13
C LYS A 469 -42.87 18.65 -54.86
N GLU A 470 -42.03 19.69 -54.91
CA GLU A 470 -40.70 19.64 -55.53
C GLU A 470 -39.73 18.70 -54.82
N ALA A 471 -38.62 18.41 -55.48
CA ALA A 471 -37.52 17.65 -54.92
C ALA A 471 -36.82 18.46 -53.81
N ARG A 472 -37.00 18.06 -52.55
CA ARG A 472 -36.35 18.69 -51.39
C ARG A 472 -35.23 17.80 -50.83
N PRO A 473 -34.15 18.36 -50.24
CA PRO A 473 -33.11 17.56 -49.57
C PRO A 473 -33.67 16.59 -48.53
N HIS A 474 -33.02 15.43 -48.36
CA HIS A 474 -33.47 14.42 -47.41
C HIS A 474 -33.48 14.96 -45.96
N ARG A 475 -34.55 14.64 -45.21
CA ARG A 475 -34.66 15.00 -43.79
C ARG A 475 -33.42 14.46 -43.04
N GLY A 476 -32.74 15.33 -42.30
CA GLY A 476 -31.47 15.04 -41.62
C GLY A 476 -30.23 15.64 -42.30
N GLN A 477 -30.08 15.55 -43.62
CA GLN A 477 -28.80 15.88 -44.29
C GLN A 477 -28.35 17.34 -44.17
N LYS A 478 -29.28 18.30 -44.07
CA LYS A 478 -28.93 19.71 -43.83
C LYS A 478 -28.38 20.01 -42.43
N LYS A 479 -28.50 19.08 -41.46
CA LYS A 479 -27.87 19.21 -40.12
C LYS A 479 -26.47 18.59 -40.10
N ALA A 480 -26.31 17.40 -40.66
CA ALA A 480 -25.04 16.65 -40.69
C ALA A 480 -24.04 17.18 -41.74
N GLY A 481 -23.69 18.47 -41.68
CA GLY A 481 -22.56 19.05 -42.43
C GLY A 481 -22.69 19.12 -43.95
N GLY A 482 -23.89 19.01 -44.52
CA GLY A 482 -24.10 18.94 -45.98
C GLY A 482 -23.39 20.03 -46.78
N GLY A 483 -22.50 19.63 -47.70
CA GLY A 483 -21.66 20.52 -48.50
C GLY A 483 -20.24 20.72 -47.96
N LYS A 484 -19.94 20.25 -46.73
CA LYS A 484 -18.57 20.15 -46.20
C LYS A 484 -17.97 18.76 -46.47
N PRO A 485 -16.63 18.61 -46.43
CA PRO A 485 -15.97 17.31 -46.59
C PRO A 485 -16.28 16.35 -45.44
N GLN A 486 -16.20 15.05 -45.70
CA GLN A 486 -16.58 13.99 -44.77
C GLN A 486 -15.85 14.10 -43.42
N TRP A 487 -14.55 14.40 -43.41
CA TRP A 487 -13.79 14.55 -42.17
C TRP A 487 -14.34 15.64 -41.23
N PHE A 488 -14.94 16.69 -41.79
CA PHE A 488 -15.58 17.77 -41.03
C PHE A 488 -17.02 17.39 -40.66
N ALA A 489 -17.74 16.71 -41.56
CA ALA A 489 -19.09 16.20 -41.27
C ALA A 489 -19.08 15.22 -40.08
N ASP A 490 -18.06 14.37 -39.94
CA ASP A 490 -17.82 13.44 -38.82
C ASP A 490 -17.55 14.14 -37.45
N LEU A 491 -17.43 15.47 -37.43
CA LEU A 491 -17.38 16.26 -36.21
C LEU A 491 -18.75 16.69 -35.71
N ILE A 492 -19.78 16.71 -36.56
CA ILE A 492 -21.15 17.11 -36.20
C ILE A 492 -21.95 15.85 -35.84
N GLY A 493 -22.42 15.74 -34.59
CA GLY A 493 -23.25 14.62 -34.15
C GLY A 493 -24.58 14.54 -34.92
N THR A 494 -25.16 13.34 -35.00
CA THR A 494 -26.33 13.03 -35.85
C THR A 494 -27.56 13.92 -35.59
N ASN A 495 -27.68 14.48 -34.39
CA ASN A 495 -28.75 15.41 -33.98
C ASN A 495 -28.25 16.84 -33.72
N GLU A 496 -26.94 17.07 -33.71
CA GLU A 496 -26.29 18.36 -33.43
C GLU A 496 -26.32 19.28 -34.66
N THR A 497 -26.09 20.58 -34.46
CA THR A 497 -25.93 21.58 -35.52
C THR A 497 -24.52 22.14 -35.60
N GLU A 498 -23.70 21.88 -34.59
CA GLU A 498 -22.35 22.42 -34.44
C GLU A 498 -21.31 21.29 -34.36
N PRO A 499 -20.09 21.49 -34.89
CA PRO A 499 -19.03 20.47 -34.90
C PRO A 499 -18.32 20.35 -33.55
N ARG A 500 -18.51 19.23 -32.85
CA ARG A 500 -17.87 18.95 -31.56
C ARG A 500 -16.55 18.19 -31.72
N ILE A 501 -15.45 18.94 -31.78
CA ILE A 501 -14.09 18.42 -31.84
C ILE A 501 -13.44 18.32 -30.45
N THR A 502 -12.71 17.23 -30.20
CA THR A 502 -11.91 17.03 -28.98
C THR A 502 -10.60 16.33 -29.31
N LEU A 503 -9.62 16.39 -28.39
CA LEU A 503 -8.31 15.73 -28.52
C LEU A 503 -8.36 14.19 -28.58
N SER A 504 -9.55 13.59 -28.41
CA SER A 504 -9.78 12.15 -28.61
C SER A 504 -10.14 11.76 -30.05
N LYS A 505 -10.58 12.72 -30.89
CA LYS A 505 -10.91 12.50 -32.30
C LYS A 505 -9.62 12.33 -33.12
N ARG A 506 -9.58 11.34 -34.03
CA ARG A 506 -8.39 11.06 -34.88
C ARG A 506 -7.93 12.23 -35.76
N VAL A 507 -8.79 13.22 -36.04
CA VAL A 507 -8.41 14.42 -36.82
C VAL A 507 -7.56 15.42 -36.01
N ALA A 508 -7.63 15.41 -34.68
CA ALA A 508 -6.98 16.43 -33.85
C ALA A 508 -5.44 16.46 -34.01
N PRO A 509 -4.70 15.33 -34.04
CA PRO A 509 -3.27 15.33 -34.37
C PRO A 509 -2.89 15.94 -35.73
N TYR A 510 -3.77 15.83 -36.73
CA TYR A 510 -3.54 16.40 -38.06
C TYR A 510 -3.82 17.90 -38.10
N LEU A 511 -4.91 18.35 -37.46
CA LEU A 511 -5.23 19.78 -37.34
C LEU A 511 -4.24 20.54 -36.45
N LEU A 512 -3.72 19.88 -35.42
CA LEU A 512 -2.58 20.36 -34.61
C LEU A 512 -1.23 20.19 -35.32
N LYS A 513 -1.17 19.62 -36.54
CA LYS A 513 0.05 19.33 -37.32
C LYS A 513 1.20 18.81 -36.45
N LEU A 514 0.94 17.72 -35.71
CA LEU A 514 1.89 17.16 -34.76
C LEU A 514 3.14 16.59 -35.43
N LYS A 515 4.27 16.73 -34.73
CA LYS A 515 5.60 16.29 -35.13
C LYS A 515 6.19 15.40 -34.04
N TRP A 516 6.90 14.35 -34.44
CA TRP A 516 7.69 13.49 -33.55
C TRP A 516 9.16 13.54 -33.98
N ASN A 517 10.07 13.94 -33.09
CA ASN A 517 11.46 14.29 -33.43
C ASN A 517 11.56 15.28 -34.61
N GLY A 518 10.61 16.21 -34.72
CA GLY A 518 10.50 17.17 -35.83
C GLY A 518 9.81 16.66 -37.10
N PHE A 519 9.64 15.34 -37.27
CA PHE A 519 9.04 14.71 -38.44
C PHE A 519 7.50 14.63 -38.36
N PRO A 520 6.76 14.74 -39.48
CA PRO A 520 5.30 14.66 -39.49
C PRO A 520 4.76 13.31 -38.99
N VAL A 521 3.60 13.34 -38.32
CA VAL A 521 2.94 12.21 -37.67
C VAL A 521 1.72 11.74 -38.47
N PHE A 522 1.62 10.43 -38.72
CA PHE A 522 0.61 9.79 -39.56
C PHE A 522 -0.04 8.59 -38.85
N TRP A 523 -1.35 8.41 -38.98
CA TRP A 523 -2.06 7.20 -38.56
C TRP A 523 -2.09 6.17 -39.70
N THR A 524 -1.84 4.90 -39.35
CA THR A 524 -1.83 3.75 -40.27
C THR A 524 -2.62 2.59 -39.70
N LYS A 525 -3.20 1.74 -40.55
CA LYS A 525 -4.16 0.70 -40.16
C LYS A 525 -3.52 -0.44 -39.36
N LYS A 526 -2.31 -0.90 -39.72
CA LYS A 526 -1.60 -2.00 -39.00
C LYS A 526 -0.84 -1.51 -37.76
N TYR A 527 -0.24 -0.32 -37.82
CA TYR A 527 0.73 0.13 -36.80
C TYR A 527 0.25 1.31 -35.92
N GLY A 528 -0.94 1.86 -36.18
CA GLY A 528 -1.46 3.01 -35.45
C GLY A 528 -0.70 4.28 -35.79
N TRP A 529 -0.41 5.12 -34.79
CA TRP A 529 0.36 6.35 -35.01
C TRP A 529 1.85 6.08 -35.23
N THR A 530 2.36 6.66 -36.32
CA THR A 530 3.72 6.58 -36.85
C THR A 530 4.24 7.98 -37.12
N TYR A 531 5.54 8.13 -37.35
CA TYR A 531 6.14 9.35 -37.92
C TYR A 531 6.92 9.00 -39.20
N GLY A 532 6.86 9.89 -40.19
CA GLY A 532 7.45 9.68 -41.51
C GLY A 532 8.65 10.57 -41.74
N VAL A 533 9.80 9.95 -42.04
CA VAL A 533 11.04 10.63 -42.45
C VAL A 533 11.14 10.60 -43.97
N SER A 534 11.40 11.74 -44.62
CA SER A 534 11.52 11.78 -46.09
C SER A 534 12.71 10.96 -46.57
N LYS A 535 12.56 10.23 -47.67
CA LYS A 535 13.65 9.55 -48.37
C LYS A 535 14.62 10.51 -49.07
N THR A 536 14.24 11.78 -49.24
CA THR A 536 15.04 12.81 -49.95
C THR A 536 15.80 13.76 -49.03
N ASP A 537 15.65 13.65 -47.71
CA ASP A 537 16.17 14.63 -46.75
C ASP A 537 17.18 13.94 -45.79
N PRO A 538 18.48 13.89 -46.15
CA PRO A 538 19.51 13.14 -45.44
C PRO A 538 20.01 13.89 -44.19
N SER A 539 19.10 14.25 -43.28
CA SER A 539 19.48 14.69 -41.94
C SER A 539 20.12 13.54 -41.15
N ASP A 540 21.23 13.78 -40.44
CA ASP A 540 22.01 12.79 -39.69
C ASP A 540 21.29 12.17 -38.47
N VAL A 541 19.96 12.31 -38.38
CA VAL A 541 19.15 11.68 -37.34
C VAL A 541 19.11 10.17 -37.57
N LYS A 542 20.00 9.45 -36.90
CA LYS A 542 19.92 7.98 -36.78
C LYS A 542 18.60 7.60 -36.13
N VAL A 543 17.61 7.26 -36.95
CA VAL A 543 16.26 6.90 -36.50
C VAL A 543 16.33 5.54 -35.80
N ALA A 544 16.27 5.57 -34.46
CA ALA A 544 16.33 4.37 -33.64
C ALA A 544 15.01 3.57 -33.73
N GLY A 545 14.92 2.64 -34.68
CA GLY A 545 13.82 1.69 -34.79
C GLY A 545 13.73 1.02 -36.17
N THR A 546 13.08 -0.14 -36.23
CA THR A 546 12.78 -0.80 -37.51
C THR A 546 11.74 0.00 -38.30
N ALA A 547 12.04 0.30 -39.56
CA ALA A 547 11.07 0.93 -40.46
C ALA A 547 9.85 0.03 -40.68
N CYS A 548 8.66 0.63 -40.72
CA CYS A 548 7.40 -0.06 -40.95
C CYS A 548 7.28 -0.47 -42.42
N ARG A 549 7.23 -1.77 -42.70
CA ARG A 549 6.96 -2.31 -44.04
C ARG A 549 5.46 -2.18 -44.37
N PHE A 550 5.18 -1.70 -45.59
CA PHE A 550 3.87 -1.63 -46.23
C PHE A 550 4.01 -2.04 -47.69
N SER A 551 2.90 -2.48 -48.27
CA SER A 551 2.70 -2.66 -49.70
C SER A 551 2.02 -1.41 -50.24
N LEU A 552 2.48 -0.91 -51.38
CA LEU A 552 1.93 0.26 -52.08
C LEU A 552 0.74 -0.12 -52.97
N SER A 553 0.55 -1.41 -53.23
CA SER A 553 -0.63 -1.98 -53.88
C SER A 553 -1.06 -3.29 -53.19
N LYS A 554 -2.18 -3.89 -53.62
CA LYS A 554 -2.62 -5.22 -53.13
C LYS A 554 -1.83 -6.35 -53.78
N GLU A 555 -1.47 -6.15 -55.04
CA GLU A 555 -0.66 -7.07 -55.83
C GLU A 555 0.74 -7.22 -55.21
N GLU A 556 1.29 -6.17 -54.59
CA GLU A 556 2.50 -6.24 -53.75
C GLU A 556 2.28 -6.96 -52.39
N GLU A 557 1.09 -6.84 -51.79
CA GLU A 557 0.71 -7.55 -50.55
C GLU A 557 0.56 -9.06 -50.78
N GLU A 558 0.02 -9.46 -51.95
CA GLU A 558 -0.17 -10.86 -52.35
C GLU A 558 1.10 -11.51 -52.94
N ALA A 559 2.03 -10.74 -53.51
CA ALA A 559 3.24 -11.27 -54.17
C ALA A 559 4.50 -11.40 -53.28
N ALA A 560 4.51 -10.82 -52.07
CA ALA A 560 5.68 -10.81 -51.19
C ALA A 560 5.61 -11.91 -50.11
N GLU A 561 6.70 -12.68 -49.91
CA GLU A 561 6.78 -13.79 -48.95
C GLU A 561 6.39 -13.40 -47.50
N ASP A 562 6.68 -12.17 -47.09
CA ASP A 562 6.39 -11.60 -45.76
C ASP A 562 4.92 -11.17 -45.56
N ASN A 563 4.11 -11.12 -46.62
CA ASN A 563 2.76 -10.52 -46.68
C ASN A 563 2.68 -9.15 -45.93
N PRO A 564 3.35 -8.09 -46.43
CA PRO A 564 3.27 -6.76 -45.86
C PRO A 564 1.88 -6.14 -46.13
N PRO A 565 1.37 -5.29 -45.21
CA PRO A 565 0.02 -4.75 -45.35
C PRO A 565 -0.09 -3.74 -46.47
N PHE A 566 -1.15 -3.82 -47.27
CA PHE A 566 -1.61 -2.68 -48.05
C PHE A 566 -2.23 -1.62 -47.13
N ASP A 567 -1.71 -0.38 -47.19
CA ASP A 567 -2.33 0.79 -46.55
C ASP A 567 -2.45 1.94 -47.57
N PRO A 568 -3.65 2.30 -48.05
CA PRO A 568 -3.84 3.33 -49.07
C PRO A 568 -3.48 4.75 -48.62
N LEU A 569 -3.16 4.95 -47.32
CA LEU A 569 -2.65 6.20 -46.80
C LEU A 569 -1.11 6.23 -46.71
N ALA A 570 -0.43 5.09 -46.84
CA ALA A 570 1.02 5.05 -46.98
C ALA A 570 1.48 5.71 -48.29
N ARG A 571 2.72 6.20 -48.32
CA ARG A 571 3.29 6.95 -49.43
C ARG A 571 4.73 6.50 -49.73
N PRO A 572 5.15 6.49 -51.01
CA PRO A 572 6.46 5.97 -51.42
C PRO A 572 7.64 6.89 -51.09
N ASP A 573 7.40 8.16 -50.77
CA ASP A 573 8.38 9.20 -50.43
C ASP A 573 8.84 9.18 -48.97
N PHE A 574 8.08 8.55 -48.06
CA PHE A 574 8.42 8.45 -46.63
C PHE A 574 8.92 7.06 -46.23
N ASN A 575 9.84 7.04 -45.25
CA ASN A 575 10.12 5.91 -44.38
C ASN A 575 9.39 6.12 -43.05
N TYR A 576 8.47 5.22 -42.71
CA TYR A 576 7.64 5.33 -41.51
C TYR A 576 8.22 4.55 -40.33
N TYR A 577 8.09 5.11 -39.13
CA TYR A 577 8.50 4.49 -37.87
C TYR A 577 7.38 4.60 -36.84
N ARG A 578 7.18 3.59 -35.98
CA ARG A 578 6.12 3.65 -34.97
C ARG A 578 6.44 4.73 -33.93
N VAL A 579 5.43 5.49 -33.49
CA VAL A 579 5.56 6.28 -32.26
C VAL A 579 5.75 5.30 -31.09
N PRO A 580 6.87 5.38 -30.33
CA PRO A 580 7.18 4.41 -29.27
C PRO A 580 6.04 4.25 -28.28
N HIS A 581 5.71 3.01 -27.91
CA HIS A 581 4.66 2.75 -26.92
C HIS A 581 5.27 2.55 -25.52
N PRO A 582 4.66 3.07 -24.43
CA PRO A 582 5.20 2.93 -23.07
C PRO A 582 5.43 1.48 -22.63
N ARG A 583 4.63 0.53 -23.13
CA ARG A 583 4.75 -0.92 -22.85
C ARG A 583 5.79 -1.65 -23.72
N GLY A 584 6.54 -0.95 -24.57
CA GLY A 584 7.62 -1.49 -25.39
C GLY A 584 7.27 -1.67 -26.87
N GLU A 585 8.23 -2.22 -27.62
CA GLU A 585 8.11 -2.52 -29.05
C GLU A 585 6.92 -3.45 -29.36
N GLY A 586 6.37 -3.36 -30.57
CA GLY A 586 5.26 -4.20 -31.03
C GLY A 586 3.86 -3.69 -30.69
N TYR A 587 3.69 -2.91 -29.61
CA TYR A 587 2.43 -2.21 -29.31
C TYR A 587 2.25 -0.97 -30.19
N ASN A 588 0.99 -0.62 -30.51
CA ASN A 588 0.64 0.55 -31.31
C ASN A 588 0.35 1.76 -30.41
N CYS A 589 0.82 2.94 -30.79
CA CYS A 589 0.35 4.19 -30.21
C CYS A 589 -1.12 4.42 -30.62
N GLY A 590 -2.02 4.49 -29.63
CA GLY A 590 -3.46 4.74 -29.85
C GLY A 590 -3.80 6.21 -30.04
N SER A 591 -3.15 7.10 -29.29
CA SER A 591 -3.18 8.55 -29.51
C SER A 591 -1.93 9.22 -28.93
N PRO A 592 -1.20 10.06 -29.71
CA PRO A 592 -0.06 10.83 -29.22
C PRO A 592 -0.48 11.94 -28.24
N LEU A 593 -1.78 12.22 -28.12
CA LEU A 593 -2.35 13.21 -27.20
C LEU A 593 -2.74 12.62 -25.83
N SER A 594 -2.44 11.34 -25.61
CA SER A 594 -2.80 10.62 -24.38
C SER A 594 -1.81 10.87 -23.23
N LYS A 595 -2.26 10.65 -21.98
CA LYS A 595 -1.51 10.93 -20.74
C LYS A 595 -0.07 10.38 -20.71
N SER A 596 0.19 9.28 -21.41
CA SER A 596 1.51 8.64 -21.49
C SER A 596 2.54 9.37 -22.37
N TYR A 597 2.12 10.37 -23.15
CA TYR A 597 2.99 11.15 -24.03
C TYR A 597 3.20 12.60 -23.56
N ILE A 598 2.71 12.96 -22.37
CA ILE A 598 2.89 14.29 -21.79
C ILE A 598 4.38 14.61 -21.60
N SER A 599 5.19 13.66 -21.11
CA SER A 599 6.64 13.86 -20.96
C SER A 599 7.32 14.12 -22.30
N ALA A 600 6.91 13.43 -23.37
CA ALA A 600 7.42 13.66 -24.72
C ALA A 600 7.07 15.07 -25.25
N PHE A 601 6.02 15.72 -24.75
CA PHE A 601 5.75 17.13 -25.03
C PHE A 601 6.60 18.06 -24.13
N GLU A 602 6.78 17.71 -22.85
CA GLU A 602 7.63 18.44 -21.90
C GLU A 602 9.13 18.43 -22.30
N ASP A 603 9.62 17.36 -22.94
CA ASP A 603 11.02 17.22 -23.40
C ASP A 603 11.26 17.65 -24.87
N GLY A 604 10.19 17.96 -25.63
CA GLY A 604 10.28 18.43 -27.02
C GLY A 604 10.32 17.32 -28.09
N THR A 605 10.26 16.04 -27.72
CA THR A 605 10.12 14.91 -28.65
C THR A 605 8.84 15.03 -29.50
N LEU A 606 7.71 15.35 -28.85
CA LEU A 606 6.41 15.60 -29.46
C LEU A 606 6.17 17.12 -29.56
N THR A 607 6.08 17.63 -30.78
CA THR A 607 5.90 19.06 -31.07
C THR A 607 4.76 19.29 -32.05
N SER A 608 4.56 20.55 -32.46
CA SER A 608 3.61 20.95 -33.50
C SER A 608 4.26 21.95 -34.44
N HIS A 609 3.80 22.00 -35.70
CA HIS A 609 4.12 23.09 -36.62
C HIS A 609 3.50 24.45 -36.21
N TYR A 610 2.46 24.48 -35.37
CA TYR A 610 1.81 25.71 -34.90
C TYR A 610 2.17 26.04 -33.45
N ASP A 611 2.65 27.26 -33.18
CA ASP A 611 2.84 27.74 -31.80
C ASP A 611 1.53 27.77 -31.00
N LYS A 612 0.40 28.07 -31.65
CA LYS A 612 -0.94 28.00 -31.05
C LYS A 612 -1.28 26.60 -30.49
N ALA A 613 -0.72 25.53 -31.06
CA ALA A 613 -0.96 24.17 -30.59
C ALA A 613 -0.15 23.82 -29.32
N LYS A 614 0.99 24.47 -29.06
CA LYS A 614 1.76 24.29 -27.82
C LYS A 614 0.89 24.61 -26.59
N TYR A 615 0.05 25.65 -26.69
CA TYR A 615 -0.91 26.03 -25.66
C TYR A 615 -1.98 24.95 -25.40
N ILE A 616 -2.60 24.44 -26.48
CA ILE A 616 -3.61 23.36 -26.43
C ILE A 616 -3.01 22.08 -25.78
N LEU A 617 -1.78 21.74 -26.15
CA LEU A 617 -1.04 20.59 -25.61
C LEU A 617 -0.72 20.76 -24.12
N ALA A 618 -0.32 21.97 -23.70
CA ALA A 618 -0.10 22.30 -22.30
C ALA A 618 -1.39 22.17 -21.48
N GLN A 619 -2.48 22.86 -21.87
CA GLN A 619 -3.78 22.79 -21.17
C GLN A 619 -4.29 21.34 -21.01
N ASN A 620 -4.13 20.51 -22.05
CA ASN A 620 -4.49 19.10 -22.01
C ASN A 620 -3.66 18.31 -20.97
N ALA A 621 -2.36 18.61 -20.83
CA ALA A 621 -1.52 18.03 -19.80
C ALA A 621 -1.97 18.42 -18.39
N GLU A 622 -2.41 19.67 -18.19
CA GLU A 622 -2.93 20.13 -16.89
C GLU A 622 -4.26 19.47 -16.52
N CYS A 623 -5.13 19.27 -17.51
CA CYS A 623 -6.40 18.54 -17.40
C CYS A 623 -6.22 17.03 -17.12
N ALA A 624 -5.12 16.42 -17.57
CA ALA A 624 -4.94 14.97 -17.58
C ALA A 624 -4.80 14.33 -16.18
N TYR A 625 -4.53 15.12 -15.13
CA TYR A 625 -4.64 14.63 -13.76
C TYR A 625 -6.11 14.57 -13.32
N TRP A 626 -6.79 15.73 -13.27
CA TRP A 626 -8.18 15.84 -12.80
C TRP A 626 -9.14 14.88 -13.51
N LYS A 627 -9.07 14.79 -14.85
CA LYS A 627 -9.86 13.84 -15.65
C LYS A 627 -9.70 12.37 -15.21
N SER A 628 -8.56 12.03 -14.63
CA SER A 628 -8.25 10.68 -14.11
C SER A 628 -8.40 10.53 -12.59
N ALA A 629 -8.77 11.60 -11.88
CA ALA A 629 -8.90 11.64 -10.41
C ALA A 629 -10.33 11.94 -9.96
N LYS A 630 -11.04 12.87 -10.62
CA LYS A 630 -12.26 13.52 -10.13
C LYS A 630 -13.32 12.56 -9.59
N GLN A 631 -13.63 11.47 -10.30
CA GLN A 631 -14.62 10.50 -9.85
C GLN A 631 -14.28 9.98 -8.45
N ARG A 632 -13.03 9.58 -8.20
CA ARG A 632 -12.60 9.05 -6.89
C ARG A 632 -12.56 10.11 -5.79
N VAL A 633 -12.51 11.40 -6.15
CA VAL A 633 -12.58 12.55 -5.24
C VAL A 633 -14.04 12.86 -4.86
N HIS A 634 -14.96 12.82 -5.83
CA HIS A 634 -16.40 12.94 -5.59
C HIS A 634 -16.98 11.73 -4.83
N ASP A 635 -16.50 10.51 -5.14
CA ASP A 635 -16.89 9.25 -4.49
C ASP A 635 -16.41 9.14 -3.02
N GLN A 636 -15.66 10.12 -2.47
CA GLN A 636 -15.23 10.07 -1.08
C GLN A 636 -16.43 10.23 -0.13
N PHE A 637 -16.60 9.27 0.78
CA PHE A 637 -17.64 9.33 1.80
C PHE A 637 -17.29 10.36 2.88
N LYS A 638 -18.03 11.48 2.88
CA LYS A 638 -17.85 12.63 3.77
C LYS A 638 -18.95 12.67 4.82
N TYR A 639 -18.58 12.86 6.09
CA TYR A 639 -19.52 13.02 7.20
C TYR A 639 -19.34 14.39 7.85
N TRP A 640 -20.39 15.23 7.83
CA TRP A 640 -20.36 16.62 8.30
C TRP A 640 -20.91 16.82 9.73
N LYS A 641 -21.48 15.77 10.32
CA LYS A 641 -22.06 15.78 11.68
C LYS A 641 -21.10 15.26 12.75
N ALA A 642 -19.80 15.17 12.45
CA ALA A 642 -18.79 14.69 13.41
C ALA A 642 -18.73 15.53 14.70
N HIS A 643 -19.06 16.83 14.59
CA HIS A 643 -19.13 17.74 15.73
C HIS A 643 -20.28 17.43 16.72
N GLU A 644 -21.34 16.73 16.28
CA GLU A 644 -22.47 16.32 17.12
C GLU A 644 -22.09 15.20 18.13
N LEU A 645 -20.92 14.58 17.97
CA LEU A 645 -20.42 13.47 18.81
C LEU A 645 -19.73 13.91 20.13
N GLY A 646 -19.97 15.15 20.57
CA GLY A 646 -19.63 15.61 21.92
C GLY A 646 -18.20 16.13 22.15
N ASP A 647 -17.38 16.28 21.11
CA ASP A 647 -15.99 16.76 21.21
C ASP A 647 -15.81 18.29 20.93
N ASP A 648 -16.90 19.05 20.70
CA ASP A 648 -16.93 20.50 20.31
C ASP A 648 -15.91 20.92 19.23
N VAL A 649 -15.83 20.14 18.15
CA VAL A 649 -14.82 20.29 17.10
C VAL A 649 -15.30 21.21 15.98
N LYS A 650 -14.47 22.20 15.62
CA LYS A 650 -14.74 23.18 14.56
C LYS A 650 -13.58 23.19 13.56
N ALA A 651 -13.86 23.39 12.26
CA ALA A 651 -12.80 23.51 11.26
C ALA A 651 -11.99 24.79 11.51
N ALA A 652 -10.67 24.76 11.24
CA ALA A 652 -9.79 25.91 11.50
C ALA A 652 -10.14 27.17 10.68
N ASN A 653 -10.88 27.02 9.58
CA ASN A 653 -11.40 28.11 8.76
C ASN A 653 -12.79 28.65 9.20
N GLY A 654 -13.35 28.14 10.30
CA GLY A 654 -14.67 28.53 10.81
C GLY A 654 -15.88 27.95 10.07
N THR A 655 -15.68 27.03 9.13
CA THR A 655 -16.78 26.31 8.43
C THR A 655 -17.13 24.98 9.11
N ASP A 656 -18.15 24.28 8.61
CA ASP A 656 -18.53 22.94 9.10
C ASP A 656 -17.32 22.00 9.16
N TYR A 657 -17.17 21.32 10.30
CA TYR A 657 -16.18 20.27 10.47
C TYR A 657 -16.66 18.96 9.80
N GLY A 658 -15.90 18.48 8.82
CA GLY A 658 -16.16 17.22 8.15
C GLY A 658 -15.05 16.20 8.37
N VAL A 659 -15.36 14.92 8.12
CA VAL A 659 -14.43 13.81 8.24
C VAL A 659 -14.62 12.81 7.09
N ILE A 660 -13.51 12.31 6.56
CA ILE A 660 -13.44 11.14 5.67
C ILE A 660 -12.72 10.02 6.44
N LEU A 661 -13.25 8.79 6.40
CA LEU A 661 -12.55 7.60 6.88
C LEU A 661 -11.99 6.84 5.66
N PRO A 662 -10.65 6.73 5.49
CA PRO A 662 -10.07 6.03 4.36
C PRO A 662 -10.45 4.55 4.34
N GLN A 663 -11.03 4.09 3.23
CA GLN A 663 -11.43 2.69 3.02
C GLN A 663 -10.22 1.81 2.64
N SER A 664 -9.17 1.90 3.46
CA SER A 664 -7.87 1.26 3.21
C SER A 664 -7.88 -0.23 3.53
N ILE A 665 -7.61 -1.06 2.53
CA ILE A 665 -7.34 -2.48 2.71
C ILE A 665 -5.93 -2.59 3.31
N VAL A 666 -5.85 -2.80 4.63
CA VAL A 666 -4.62 -2.68 5.42
C VAL A 666 -3.50 -3.61 4.95
N MET A 667 -3.80 -4.81 4.47
CA MET A 667 -2.84 -5.66 3.74
C MET A 667 -3.38 -6.00 2.34
N GLY A 668 -3.58 -4.98 1.50
CA GLY A 668 -4.21 -5.15 0.17
C GLY A 668 -3.33 -5.78 -0.93
N THR A 669 -2.02 -5.94 -0.71
CA THR A 669 -1.09 -6.56 -1.66
C THR A 669 -0.42 -7.82 -1.11
N VAL A 670 0.17 -8.62 -2.00
CA VAL A 670 1.05 -9.75 -1.61
C VAL A 670 2.27 -9.34 -0.79
N THR A 671 2.68 -8.06 -0.86
CA THR A 671 3.76 -7.49 -0.04
C THR A 671 3.26 -6.95 1.30
N ARG A 672 1.97 -7.11 1.61
CA ARG A 672 1.24 -6.55 2.76
C ARG A 672 1.12 -5.02 2.78
N ARG A 673 1.55 -4.29 1.74
CA ARG A 673 1.31 -2.84 1.64
C ARG A 673 -0.19 -2.57 1.52
N ALA A 674 -0.64 -1.47 2.12
CA ALA A 674 -2.04 -1.08 2.10
C ALA A 674 -2.52 -0.68 0.69
N VAL A 675 -3.82 -0.83 0.43
CA VAL A 675 -4.44 -0.43 -0.86
C VAL A 675 -5.69 0.42 -0.60
N GLU A 676 -5.70 1.62 -1.17
CA GLU A 676 -6.85 2.50 -1.29
C GLU A 676 -6.73 3.22 -2.66
N ARG A 677 -7.84 3.60 -3.30
CA ARG A 677 -7.87 4.08 -4.69
C ARG A 677 -7.57 5.58 -4.81
N THR A 678 -7.82 6.38 -3.78
CA THR A 678 -7.64 7.83 -3.76
C THR A 678 -6.31 8.20 -3.10
N TRP A 679 -6.19 7.98 -1.80
CA TRP A 679 -5.13 8.48 -0.93
C TRP A 679 -3.77 7.87 -1.24
N MET A 680 -3.71 6.55 -1.50
CA MET A 680 -2.48 5.86 -1.93
C MET A 680 -2.06 6.19 -3.38
N THR A 681 -2.81 7.06 -4.07
CA THR A 681 -2.48 7.58 -5.41
C THR A 681 -2.49 9.11 -5.48
N ALA A 682 -2.68 9.79 -4.35
CA ALA A 682 -2.85 11.24 -4.29
C ALA A 682 -1.53 11.95 -4.66
N ALA A 683 -1.55 12.69 -5.77
CA ALA A 683 -0.40 13.48 -6.18
C ALA A 683 -0.16 14.64 -5.20
N ASN A 684 1.10 15.08 -5.13
CA ASN A 684 1.45 16.35 -4.51
C ASN A 684 1.09 17.50 -5.48
N ALA A 685 0.76 18.67 -4.94
CA ALA A 685 0.36 19.83 -5.71
C ALA A 685 1.40 20.23 -6.77
N LYS A 686 0.94 20.54 -8.00
CA LYS A 686 1.78 21.02 -9.10
C LYS A 686 1.11 22.19 -9.81
N LYS A 687 1.90 23.24 -10.07
CA LYS A 687 1.47 24.47 -10.77
C LYS A 687 0.84 24.23 -12.14
N ASN A 688 1.15 23.10 -12.80
CA ASN A 688 0.63 22.70 -14.10
C ASN A 688 -0.36 21.52 -14.05
N ARG A 689 -1.12 21.32 -12.95
CA ARG A 689 -2.11 20.22 -12.84
C ARG A 689 -3.34 20.64 -12.02
N ILE A 690 -4.49 20.69 -12.68
CA ILE A 690 -5.80 20.94 -12.06
C ILE A 690 -6.07 19.90 -10.96
N GLY A 691 -6.54 20.33 -9.80
CA GLY A 691 -6.94 19.49 -8.68
C GLY A 691 -5.82 18.68 -8.03
N SER A 692 -4.55 18.98 -8.30
CA SER A 692 -3.40 18.26 -7.72
C SER A 692 -3.14 18.61 -6.24
N GLU A 693 -3.78 19.65 -5.74
CA GLU A 693 -3.83 20.11 -4.34
C GLU A 693 -4.79 19.28 -3.44
N LEU A 694 -5.17 18.07 -3.86
CA LEU A 694 -6.08 17.18 -3.12
C LEU A 694 -5.65 16.94 -1.67
N LYS A 695 -4.34 16.71 -1.44
CA LYS A 695 -3.82 16.45 -0.09
C LYS A 695 -4.17 17.59 0.88
N SER A 696 -4.01 18.86 0.49
CA SER A 696 -4.20 20.02 1.38
C SER A 696 -5.67 20.38 1.68
N GLN A 697 -6.62 19.64 1.11
CA GLN A 697 -8.02 19.69 1.52
C GLN A 697 -8.28 18.92 2.83
N VAL A 698 -7.34 18.05 3.24
CA VAL A 698 -7.28 17.51 4.61
C VAL A 698 -6.63 18.58 5.50
N GLN A 699 -7.42 19.08 6.44
CA GLN A 699 -7.09 20.23 7.29
C GLN A 699 -7.32 19.88 8.76
N ALA A 700 -6.39 20.24 9.64
CA ALA A 700 -6.58 20.09 11.07
C ALA A 700 -7.78 20.96 11.56
N PRO A 701 -8.61 20.46 12.50
CA PRO A 701 -9.56 21.32 13.20
C PRO A 701 -8.85 22.35 14.07
N ALA A 702 -9.59 23.35 14.55
CA ALA A 702 -9.06 24.37 15.44
C ALA A 702 -8.43 23.76 16.71
N GLY A 703 -7.22 24.22 17.09
CA GLY A 703 -6.46 23.69 18.22
C GLY A 703 -5.67 22.40 17.98
N TYR A 704 -5.60 21.92 16.74
CA TYR A 704 -4.83 20.73 16.35
C TYR A 704 -3.83 21.02 15.21
N LYS A 705 -2.82 20.17 15.10
CA LYS A 705 -1.85 20.12 13.99
C LYS A 705 -1.71 18.70 13.45
N ILE A 706 -1.33 18.61 12.18
CA ILE A 706 -0.87 17.38 11.54
C ILE A 706 0.63 17.28 11.81
N VAL A 707 1.05 16.21 12.47
CA VAL A 707 2.46 15.89 12.79
C VAL A 707 2.86 14.62 12.04
N GLY A 708 4.00 14.62 11.35
CA GLY A 708 4.45 13.42 10.64
C GLY A 708 5.71 13.59 9.81
N ALA A 709 6.18 12.51 9.18
CA ALA A 709 7.42 12.51 8.41
C ALA A 709 7.40 11.48 7.26
N ASP A 710 8.35 11.60 6.34
CA ASP A 710 8.64 10.68 5.22
C ASP A 710 9.88 9.85 5.59
N VAL A 711 9.83 8.50 5.49
CA VAL A 711 10.97 7.66 5.90
C VAL A 711 12.06 7.68 4.84
N ASP A 712 13.05 8.56 5.04
CA ASP A 712 14.19 8.74 4.13
C ASP A 712 14.80 7.42 3.64
N SER A 713 14.66 7.21 2.33
CA SER A 713 15.21 6.09 1.55
C SER A 713 14.96 4.70 2.17
N GLU A 714 13.81 4.50 2.82
CA GLU A 714 13.43 3.31 3.60
C GLU A 714 13.88 1.98 2.97
N GLU A 715 13.28 1.60 1.84
CA GLU A 715 13.53 0.31 1.19
C GLU A 715 14.97 0.16 0.69
N LEU A 716 15.65 1.25 0.32
CA LEU A 716 17.05 1.26 -0.09
C LEU A 716 17.98 1.03 1.11
N TRP A 717 17.66 1.60 2.27
CA TRP A 717 18.38 1.34 3.51
C TRP A 717 18.17 -0.12 3.97
N ILE A 718 16.95 -0.64 3.93
CA ILE A 718 16.68 -2.06 4.26
C ILE A 718 17.48 -3.00 3.32
N ALA A 719 17.47 -2.72 2.02
CA ALA A 719 18.18 -3.55 1.04
C ALA A 719 19.71 -3.47 1.20
N SER A 720 20.27 -2.29 1.50
CA SER A 720 21.70 -2.15 1.77
C SER A 720 22.13 -2.79 3.10
N LEU A 721 21.30 -2.67 4.15
CA LEU A 721 21.51 -3.33 5.44
C LEU A 721 21.60 -4.87 5.31
N LEU A 722 20.76 -5.49 4.48
CA LEU A 722 20.84 -6.93 4.19
C LEU A 722 22.17 -7.32 3.51
N GLY A 723 22.75 -6.44 2.69
CA GLY A 723 24.09 -6.61 2.14
C GLY A 723 25.19 -6.47 3.19
N ASP A 724 25.15 -5.39 3.97
CA ASP A 724 26.09 -5.02 5.03
C ASP A 724 26.15 -6.05 6.19
N ALA A 725 25.04 -6.73 6.46
CA ALA A 725 24.93 -7.80 7.47
C ALA A 725 26.01 -8.89 7.33
N GLN A 726 26.45 -9.21 6.10
CA GLN A 726 27.50 -10.22 5.85
C GLN A 726 28.88 -9.83 6.41
N PHE A 727 29.08 -8.54 6.73
CA PHE A 727 30.28 -8.01 7.36
C PHE A 727 30.08 -7.63 8.84
N ALA A 728 28.84 -7.71 9.35
CA ALA A 728 28.41 -7.13 10.63
C ALA A 728 28.73 -5.62 10.79
N ILE A 729 28.79 -4.86 9.68
CA ILE A 729 29.23 -3.45 9.65
C ILE A 729 28.30 -2.64 8.71
N HIS A 730 27.61 -1.63 9.25
CA HIS A 730 26.93 -0.62 8.44
C HIS A 730 27.91 0.10 7.50
N GLY A 731 27.56 0.20 6.22
CA GLY A 731 28.36 0.83 5.18
C GLY A 731 29.54 0.00 4.67
N ALA A 732 29.62 -1.31 4.96
CA ALA A 732 30.69 -2.18 4.46
C ALA A 732 30.57 -2.47 2.96
N THR A 733 29.35 -2.57 2.43
CA THR A 733 29.10 -2.69 1.01
C THR A 733 29.10 -1.32 0.34
N ALA A 734 29.45 -1.28 -0.94
CA ALA A 734 29.41 -0.05 -1.72
C ALA A 734 28.00 0.57 -1.75
N ILE A 735 26.92 -0.23 -1.78
CA ILE A 735 25.55 0.30 -1.69
C ILE A 735 25.23 0.86 -0.29
N GLY A 736 25.64 0.20 0.79
CA GLY A 736 25.50 0.74 2.15
C GLY A 736 26.23 2.06 2.31
N PHE A 737 27.48 2.14 1.86
CA PHE A 737 28.28 3.37 1.91
C PHE A 737 27.67 4.49 1.05
N MET A 738 27.24 4.20 -0.20
CA MET A 738 26.57 5.17 -1.08
C MET A 738 25.21 5.63 -0.55
N THR A 739 24.56 4.85 0.33
CA THR A 739 23.28 5.19 0.96
C THR A 739 23.47 6.00 2.25
N LEU A 740 24.51 5.69 3.05
CA LEU A 740 24.75 6.31 4.36
C LEU A 740 25.69 7.54 4.32
N GLN A 741 26.58 7.64 3.33
CA GLN A 741 27.56 8.73 3.15
C GLN A 741 27.69 9.27 1.71
N GLY A 742 26.97 8.71 0.73
CA GLY A 742 27.04 9.18 -0.65
C GLY A 742 26.44 10.58 -0.85
N THR A 743 27.14 11.47 -1.57
CA THR A 743 26.65 12.84 -1.83
C THR A 743 26.67 13.22 -3.31
N LYS A 744 25.74 14.11 -3.68
CA LYS A 744 25.73 14.79 -4.98
C LYS A 744 26.98 15.67 -5.20
N LYS A 745 27.50 16.31 -4.14
CA LYS A 745 28.70 17.17 -4.19
C LYS A 745 29.96 16.40 -4.56
N GLN A 746 30.23 15.28 -3.90
CA GLN A 746 31.36 14.40 -4.21
C GLN A 746 31.08 13.46 -5.40
N GLY A 747 29.83 13.46 -5.91
CA GLY A 747 29.37 12.56 -6.96
C GLY A 747 29.44 11.09 -6.59
N THR A 748 29.28 10.79 -5.29
CA THR A 748 29.32 9.46 -4.66
C THR A 748 27.93 8.90 -4.33
N ASP A 749 26.84 9.67 -4.51
CA ASP A 749 25.50 9.12 -4.34
C ASP A 749 25.13 8.16 -5.48
N LEU A 750 24.38 7.10 -5.14
CA LEU A 750 24.00 5.99 -6.02
C LEU A 750 23.46 6.44 -7.39
N HIS A 751 22.64 7.50 -7.40
CA HIS A 751 22.02 8.02 -8.63
C HIS A 751 23.04 8.74 -9.52
N THR A 752 24.00 9.48 -8.94
CA THR A 752 25.09 10.10 -9.71
C THR A 752 26.06 9.06 -10.25
N VAL A 753 26.40 8.02 -9.48
CA VAL A 753 27.24 6.89 -9.95
C VAL A 753 26.56 6.17 -11.12
N THR A 754 25.26 5.91 -11.02
CA THR A 754 24.47 5.29 -12.12
C THR A 754 24.37 6.19 -13.34
N GLY A 755 24.14 7.49 -13.15
CA GLY A 755 24.09 8.49 -14.22
C GLY A 755 25.41 8.59 -14.99
N LYS A 756 26.56 8.51 -14.29
CA LYS A 756 27.89 8.43 -14.90
C LYS A 756 28.07 7.18 -15.78
N ILE A 757 27.63 6.01 -15.32
CA ILE A 757 27.74 4.74 -16.10
C ILE A 757 26.86 4.78 -17.35
N LEU A 758 25.60 5.20 -17.23
CA LEU A 758 24.67 5.25 -18.36
C LEU A 758 24.87 6.46 -19.27
N GLY A 759 25.55 7.52 -18.81
CA GLY A 759 25.65 8.80 -19.50
C GLY A 759 24.31 9.54 -19.57
N ILE A 760 23.55 9.55 -18.47
CA ILE A 760 22.22 10.19 -18.36
C ILE A 760 22.13 11.10 -17.11
N SER A 761 21.11 11.96 -17.07
CA SER A 761 20.87 12.83 -15.91
C SER A 761 20.60 12.04 -14.62
N ARG A 762 20.98 12.62 -13.47
CA ARG A 762 20.81 12.00 -12.14
C ARG A 762 19.35 11.59 -11.87
N ASP A 763 18.40 12.42 -12.29
CA ASP A 763 16.99 12.21 -11.96
C ASP A 763 16.34 11.15 -12.88
N SER A 764 16.82 11.01 -14.12
CA SER A 764 16.56 9.80 -14.93
C SER A 764 17.17 8.57 -14.25
N ALA A 765 18.44 8.66 -13.82
CA ALA A 765 19.14 7.59 -13.12
C ALA A 765 18.50 7.19 -11.77
N LYS A 766 17.70 8.06 -11.15
CA LYS A 766 16.84 7.71 -10.00
C LYS A 766 15.81 6.65 -10.42
N MET A 767 15.04 6.89 -11.48
CA MET A 767 14.04 5.93 -11.97
C MET A 767 14.68 4.59 -12.40
N PHE A 768 15.84 4.63 -13.05
CA PHE A 768 16.61 3.42 -13.36
C PHE A 768 16.98 2.61 -12.13
N ASN A 769 17.45 3.26 -11.05
CA ASN A 769 17.88 2.55 -9.85
C ASN A 769 16.74 1.80 -9.16
N TYR A 770 15.61 2.47 -8.92
CA TYR A 770 14.47 1.82 -8.28
C TYR A 770 13.99 0.62 -9.12
N ALA A 771 13.78 0.78 -10.42
CA ALA A 771 13.39 -0.34 -11.28
C ALA A 771 14.39 -1.51 -11.25
N ARG A 772 15.69 -1.21 -11.33
CA ARG A 772 16.79 -2.19 -11.34
C ARG A 772 16.94 -2.95 -10.02
N ILE A 773 16.78 -2.27 -8.88
CA ILE A 773 16.82 -2.87 -7.55
C ILE A 773 15.61 -3.79 -7.36
N TYR A 774 14.42 -3.37 -7.79
CA TYR A 774 13.21 -4.19 -7.84
C TYR A 774 13.18 -5.18 -9.02
N GLY A 775 14.32 -5.82 -9.30
CA GLY A 775 14.39 -7.00 -10.15
C GLY A 775 14.05 -6.80 -11.63
N ALA A 776 14.00 -5.56 -12.14
CA ALA A 776 13.90 -5.35 -13.58
C ALA A 776 15.08 -6.00 -14.31
N GLY A 777 14.81 -6.57 -15.49
CA GLY A 777 15.84 -7.18 -16.32
C GLY A 777 16.49 -6.21 -17.30
N VAL A 778 17.56 -6.65 -17.96
CA VAL A 778 18.25 -5.91 -19.03
C VAL A 778 17.25 -5.37 -20.07
N LYS A 779 16.30 -6.19 -20.54
CA LYS A 779 15.25 -5.79 -21.50
C LYS A 779 14.46 -4.55 -21.07
N TYR A 780 14.12 -4.42 -19.79
CA TYR A 780 13.39 -3.25 -19.27
C TYR A 780 14.30 -2.02 -19.19
N ALA A 781 15.56 -2.18 -18.79
CA ALA A 781 16.53 -1.08 -18.78
C ALA A 781 16.82 -0.56 -20.21
N VAL A 782 16.89 -1.46 -21.20
CA VAL A 782 17.03 -1.10 -22.62
C VAL A 782 15.82 -0.31 -23.10
N GLN A 783 14.61 -0.79 -22.84
CA GLN A 783 13.37 -0.07 -23.15
C GLN A 783 13.33 1.32 -22.48
N LEU A 784 13.75 1.42 -21.22
CA LEU A 784 13.80 2.69 -20.48
C LEU A 784 14.89 3.63 -21.02
N LEU A 785 16.03 3.11 -21.51
CA LEU A 785 17.09 3.90 -22.15
C LEU A 785 16.61 4.50 -23.47
N LEU A 786 15.98 3.68 -24.32
CA LEU A 786 15.42 4.13 -25.60
C LEU A 786 14.29 5.16 -25.40
N GLN A 787 13.60 5.15 -24.26
CA GLN A 787 12.62 6.18 -23.88
C GLN A 787 13.26 7.49 -23.38
N HIS A 788 14.43 7.45 -22.73
CA HIS A 788 15.08 8.63 -22.12
C HIS A 788 16.29 9.15 -22.92
N SER A 789 16.58 8.60 -24.09
CA SER A 789 17.70 9.02 -24.94
C SER A 789 17.34 8.88 -26.43
N PRO A 790 16.56 9.82 -26.99
CA PRO A 790 16.21 9.84 -28.40
C PRO A 790 17.45 9.72 -29.30
N GLY A 791 17.41 8.82 -30.28
CA GLY A 791 18.53 8.57 -31.19
C GLY A 791 19.59 7.57 -30.68
N MET A 792 19.48 7.03 -29.46
CA MET A 792 20.32 5.92 -29.02
C MET A 792 19.97 4.64 -29.80
N ALA A 793 20.98 4.00 -30.40
CA ALA A 793 20.78 2.71 -31.08
C ALA A 793 20.46 1.59 -30.07
N LYS A 794 19.69 0.57 -30.49
CA LYS A 794 19.25 -0.51 -29.59
C LYS A 794 20.42 -1.32 -29.05
N GLU A 795 21.41 -1.57 -29.90
CA GLU A 795 22.65 -2.27 -29.61
C GLU A 795 23.50 -1.48 -28.61
N GLN A 796 23.46 -0.14 -28.68
CA GLN A 796 24.12 0.76 -27.74
C GLN A 796 23.39 0.79 -26.39
N ALA A 797 22.07 0.75 -26.39
CA ALA A 797 21.26 0.64 -25.17
C ALA A 797 21.46 -0.73 -24.49
N GLU A 798 21.54 -1.82 -25.26
CA GLU A 798 21.86 -3.17 -24.79
C GLU A 798 23.28 -3.25 -24.20
N ALA A 799 24.27 -2.64 -24.87
CA ALA A 799 25.63 -2.54 -24.34
C ALA A 799 25.70 -1.75 -23.02
N LYS A 800 25.09 -0.55 -22.96
CA LYS A 800 25.04 0.28 -21.74
C LYS A 800 24.29 -0.39 -20.59
N ALA A 801 23.18 -1.06 -20.88
CA ALA A 801 22.46 -1.84 -19.88
C ALA A 801 23.31 -3.02 -19.39
N GLY A 802 23.94 -3.77 -20.29
CA GLY A 802 24.86 -4.86 -19.96
C GLY A 802 26.02 -4.40 -19.06
N GLU A 803 26.64 -3.27 -19.39
CA GLU A 803 27.68 -2.64 -18.57
C GLU A 803 27.16 -2.27 -17.17
N LEU A 804 25.97 -1.66 -17.07
CA LEU A 804 25.38 -1.30 -15.79
C LEU A 804 25.11 -2.53 -14.91
N TYR A 805 24.47 -3.58 -15.44
CA TYR A 805 24.23 -4.82 -14.67
C TYR A 805 25.54 -5.53 -14.33
N GLY A 806 26.54 -5.52 -15.22
CA GLY A 806 27.87 -6.09 -14.96
C GLY A 806 28.64 -5.34 -13.86
N LYS A 807 28.59 -4.01 -13.82
CA LYS A 807 29.22 -3.19 -12.76
C LYS A 807 28.45 -3.23 -11.45
N THR A 808 27.12 -3.25 -11.48
CA THR A 808 26.29 -3.21 -10.25
C THR A 808 26.01 -4.60 -9.67
N LYS A 809 25.25 -5.44 -10.40
CA LYS A 809 24.84 -6.77 -9.92
C LYS A 809 25.95 -7.81 -10.02
N GLY A 810 26.85 -7.68 -11.00
CA GLY A 810 27.98 -8.57 -11.22
C GLY A 810 27.70 -9.68 -12.24
N LYS A 811 28.52 -10.73 -12.24
CA LYS A 811 28.35 -11.95 -13.04
C LYS A 811 27.69 -13.05 -12.21
N LYS A 812 26.92 -13.97 -12.83
CA LYS A 812 26.45 -15.20 -12.16
C LYS A 812 27.49 -16.33 -12.28
N PHE A 813 27.89 -16.89 -11.16
CA PHE A 813 28.69 -18.11 -11.06
C PHE A 813 27.85 -19.27 -10.47
N LYS A 814 28.13 -20.52 -10.87
CA LYS A 814 27.46 -21.73 -10.34
C LYS A 814 28.29 -22.35 -9.21
N LEU A 815 28.12 -21.84 -8.00
CA LEU A 815 28.84 -22.29 -6.81
C LEU A 815 28.39 -23.71 -6.41
N LYS A 816 29.31 -24.68 -6.49
CA LYS A 816 29.09 -26.08 -6.09
C LYS A 816 29.75 -26.36 -4.74
N VAL A 817 28.96 -26.53 -3.68
CA VAL A 817 29.41 -26.81 -2.30
C VAL A 817 28.43 -27.81 -1.66
N ASP A 818 28.96 -28.76 -0.87
CA ASP A 818 28.17 -29.76 -0.13
C ASP A 818 27.12 -30.50 -0.97
N GLY A 819 27.51 -30.84 -2.22
CA GLY A 819 26.66 -31.52 -3.20
C GLY A 819 25.62 -30.63 -3.91
N LYS A 820 25.34 -29.44 -3.39
CA LYS A 820 24.39 -28.48 -3.97
C LYS A 820 25.08 -27.57 -4.98
N THR A 821 24.36 -27.19 -6.03
CA THR A 821 24.78 -26.15 -6.99
C THR A 821 23.87 -24.94 -6.83
N THR A 822 24.39 -23.84 -6.29
CA THR A 822 23.64 -22.59 -6.09
C THR A 822 24.18 -21.50 -7.01
N PRO A 823 23.34 -20.77 -7.76
CA PRO A 823 23.78 -19.56 -8.44
C PRO A 823 24.18 -18.51 -7.39
N ILE A 824 25.32 -17.85 -7.59
CA ILE A 824 25.77 -16.71 -6.78
C ILE A 824 26.24 -15.59 -7.71
N TRP A 825 26.01 -14.35 -7.35
CA TRP A 825 26.57 -13.18 -8.03
C TRP A 825 27.98 -12.88 -7.50
N HIS A 826 28.85 -12.34 -8.36
CA HIS A 826 30.18 -11.88 -7.98
C HIS A 826 30.67 -10.65 -8.77
N GLY A 827 31.54 -9.86 -8.13
CA GLY A 827 32.36 -8.83 -8.75
C GLY A 827 31.78 -7.42 -8.81
N GLY A 828 30.46 -7.25 -8.64
CA GLY A 828 29.74 -5.98 -8.75
C GLY A 828 29.58 -5.22 -7.41
N SER A 829 29.20 -3.95 -7.48
CA SER A 829 29.05 -3.08 -6.30
C SER A 829 27.90 -3.46 -5.37
N GLU A 830 26.86 -4.11 -5.90
CA GLU A 830 25.60 -4.46 -5.22
C GLU A 830 25.40 -5.97 -5.07
N THR A 831 26.39 -6.77 -5.51
CA THR A 831 26.41 -8.24 -5.45
C THR A 831 25.93 -8.78 -4.09
N PHE A 832 26.40 -8.20 -2.98
CA PHE A 832 26.07 -8.64 -1.62
C PHE A 832 24.56 -8.55 -1.30
N MET A 833 23.93 -7.41 -1.62
CA MET A 833 22.48 -7.22 -1.48
C MET A 833 21.73 -8.25 -2.33
N PHE A 834 22.07 -8.36 -3.61
CA PHE A 834 21.35 -9.26 -4.51
C PHE A 834 21.50 -10.74 -4.15
N ASN A 835 22.65 -11.16 -3.61
CA ASN A 835 22.82 -12.52 -3.10
C ASN A 835 21.95 -12.79 -1.88
N GLN A 836 21.82 -11.85 -0.95
CA GLN A 836 20.96 -12.02 0.23
C GLN A 836 19.47 -11.97 -0.14
N LEU A 837 19.06 -11.09 -1.05
CA LEU A 837 17.68 -11.05 -1.55
C LEU A 837 17.31 -12.31 -2.36
N GLU A 838 18.19 -12.81 -3.23
CA GLU A 838 17.98 -14.09 -3.92
C GLU A 838 18.02 -15.26 -2.92
N GLN A 839 18.85 -15.24 -1.87
CA GLN A 839 18.89 -16.25 -0.79
C GLN A 839 17.59 -16.30 0.02
N ILE A 840 17.03 -15.15 0.41
CA ILE A 840 15.71 -15.08 1.07
C ILE A 840 14.63 -15.63 0.12
N ALA A 841 14.62 -15.19 -1.13
CA ALA A 841 13.62 -15.59 -2.13
C ALA A 841 13.63 -17.09 -2.48
N VAL A 842 14.76 -17.80 -2.36
CA VAL A 842 14.87 -19.26 -2.58
C VAL A 842 14.85 -20.10 -1.30
N SER A 843 14.77 -19.48 -0.12
CA SER A 843 14.62 -20.21 1.14
C SER A 843 13.29 -20.99 1.18
N ALA A 844 13.22 -22.09 1.94
CA ALA A 844 12.06 -22.98 1.91
C ALA A 844 10.75 -22.31 2.37
N VAL A 845 10.86 -21.36 3.30
CA VAL A 845 9.80 -20.44 3.72
C VAL A 845 10.41 -19.04 3.78
N PRO A 846 10.27 -18.21 2.72
CA PRO A 846 10.77 -16.85 2.73
C PRO A 846 10.04 -16.00 3.77
N THR A 847 10.80 -15.37 4.66
CA THR A 847 10.30 -14.46 5.71
C THR A 847 11.00 -13.10 5.66
N THR A 848 10.35 -12.06 6.16
CA THR A 848 11.02 -10.79 6.50
C THR A 848 12.04 -10.98 7.64
N PRO A 849 13.07 -10.11 7.78
CA PRO A 849 14.12 -10.30 8.79
C PRO A 849 13.68 -9.98 10.22
N VAL A 850 12.81 -8.96 10.41
CA VAL A 850 12.42 -8.49 11.75
C VAL A 850 11.20 -9.23 12.28
N LEU A 851 10.02 -9.06 11.67
CA LEU A 851 8.76 -9.63 12.19
C LEU A 851 8.51 -11.07 11.72
N ARG A 852 9.45 -11.64 10.94
CA ARG A 852 9.42 -13.00 10.39
C ARG A 852 8.12 -13.34 9.65
N CYS A 853 7.50 -12.33 9.06
CA CYS A 853 6.29 -12.49 8.27
C CYS A 853 6.63 -13.27 7.00
N ALA A 854 5.95 -14.39 6.79
CA ALA A 854 6.18 -15.30 5.67
C ALA A 854 5.49 -14.80 4.39
N ILE A 855 6.05 -15.20 3.24
CA ILE A 855 5.47 -14.91 1.92
C ILE A 855 4.09 -15.59 1.74
N PRO A 856 3.15 -14.97 1.01
CA PRO A 856 1.90 -15.63 0.63
C PRO A 856 2.15 -16.94 -0.13
N ASP A 857 1.24 -17.90 0.03
CA ASP A 857 1.33 -19.22 -0.61
C ASP A 857 1.34 -19.12 -2.14
N SER A 858 0.67 -18.11 -2.71
CA SER A 858 0.75 -17.76 -4.14
C SER A 858 2.17 -17.51 -4.67
N LEU A 859 3.14 -17.18 -3.81
CA LEU A 859 4.56 -16.96 -4.18
C LEU A 859 5.53 -17.88 -3.41
N MET A 860 5.01 -18.83 -2.64
CA MET A 860 5.81 -19.74 -1.81
C MET A 860 6.55 -20.78 -2.67
N PRO A 861 7.87 -21.03 -2.47
CA PRO A 861 8.68 -21.80 -3.42
C PRO A 861 8.22 -23.25 -3.66
N LYS A 862 7.56 -23.89 -2.68
CA LYS A 862 6.95 -25.21 -2.85
C LYS A 862 5.86 -25.27 -3.93
N TYR A 863 5.18 -24.15 -4.21
CA TYR A 863 4.06 -24.07 -5.16
C TYR A 863 4.48 -23.39 -6.47
N VAL A 864 5.23 -22.28 -6.43
CA VAL A 864 5.68 -21.60 -7.65
C VAL A 864 6.92 -22.22 -8.31
N LYS A 865 7.61 -23.13 -7.62
CA LYS A 865 8.86 -23.76 -8.10
C LYS A 865 9.89 -22.65 -8.44
N ASP A 866 10.41 -22.59 -9.67
CA ASP A 866 11.33 -21.52 -10.13
C ASP A 866 10.61 -20.27 -10.70
N LYS A 867 9.27 -20.25 -10.75
CA LYS A 867 8.49 -19.10 -11.28
C LYS A 867 8.55 -17.89 -10.32
N PHE A 868 8.27 -16.71 -10.87
CA PHE A 868 8.08 -15.43 -10.15
C PHE A 868 9.25 -14.98 -9.24
N MET A 869 10.50 -15.37 -9.56
CA MET A 869 11.69 -14.99 -8.78
C MET A 869 11.88 -13.49 -8.56
N THR A 870 11.52 -12.64 -9.55
CA THR A 870 11.57 -11.18 -9.42
C THR A 870 10.54 -10.69 -8.40
N SER A 871 9.31 -11.20 -8.43
CA SER A 871 8.27 -10.91 -7.43
C SER A 871 8.69 -11.31 -6.01
N ARG A 872 9.36 -12.47 -5.85
CA ARG A 872 9.88 -12.96 -4.57
C ARG A 872 11.04 -12.10 -4.02
N VAL A 873 11.95 -11.67 -4.88
CA VAL A 873 13.03 -10.72 -4.52
C VAL A 873 12.46 -9.36 -4.09
N ASN A 874 11.50 -8.84 -4.84
CA ASN A 874 10.86 -7.55 -4.53
C ASN A 874 10.04 -7.62 -3.25
N TRP A 875 9.35 -8.74 -3.02
CA TRP A 875 8.59 -8.99 -1.80
C TRP A 875 9.47 -8.91 -0.54
N ALA A 876 10.70 -9.44 -0.58
CA ALA A 876 11.60 -9.43 0.57
C ALA A 876 11.92 -8.00 1.06
N VAL A 877 12.06 -7.04 0.16
CA VAL A 877 12.27 -5.62 0.51
C VAL A 877 10.94 -4.95 0.86
N GLN A 878 9.94 -5.01 -0.03
CA GLN A 878 8.69 -4.26 0.13
C GLN A 878 7.86 -4.71 1.33
N SER A 879 7.89 -6.00 1.68
CA SER A 879 7.23 -6.49 2.88
C SER A 879 8.04 -6.20 4.15
N SER A 880 9.36 -5.99 4.04
CA SER A 880 10.15 -5.47 5.14
C SER A 880 9.84 -3.99 5.42
N GLY A 881 9.46 -3.19 4.43
CA GLY A 881 8.98 -1.82 4.70
C GLY A 881 7.64 -1.81 5.47
N VAL A 882 6.75 -2.76 5.17
CA VAL A 882 5.52 -2.95 5.97
C VAL A 882 5.81 -3.32 7.43
N ASP A 883 6.87 -4.11 7.68
CA ASP A 883 7.34 -4.38 9.03
C ASP A 883 7.86 -3.10 9.74
N TYR A 884 8.54 -2.21 9.00
CA TYR A 884 8.99 -0.91 9.50
C TYR A 884 7.80 -0.04 9.94
N LEU A 885 6.79 0.11 9.07
CA LEU A 885 5.58 0.87 9.36
C LEU A 885 4.84 0.31 10.59
N HIS A 886 4.66 -1.01 10.68
CA HIS A 886 4.01 -1.62 11.85
C HIS A 886 4.74 -1.30 13.16
N LEU A 887 6.07 -1.39 13.18
CA LEU A 887 6.88 -1.07 14.36
C LEU A 887 6.85 0.43 14.69
N LEU A 888 6.78 1.30 13.67
CA LEU A 888 6.65 2.74 13.83
C LEU A 888 5.30 3.14 14.46
N LEU A 889 4.20 2.55 13.98
CA LEU A 889 2.85 2.72 14.55
C LEU A 889 2.77 2.23 16.01
N VAL A 890 3.29 1.02 16.27
CA VAL A 890 3.33 0.41 17.62
C VAL A 890 4.18 1.23 18.60
N SER A 891 5.30 1.80 18.13
CA SER A 891 6.12 2.74 18.92
C SER A 891 5.34 4.02 19.25
N MET A 892 4.71 4.63 18.25
CA MET A 892 4.03 5.91 18.39
C MET A 892 2.84 5.83 19.33
N ASP A 893 1.98 4.81 19.21
CA ASP A 893 0.87 4.58 20.13
C ASP A 893 1.37 4.42 21.59
N TYR A 894 2.43 3.64 21.82
CA TYR A 894 3.02 3.48 23.15
C TYR A 894 3.57 4.80 23.71
N LEU A 895 4.32 5.56 22.90
CA LEU A 895 4.95 6.81 23.31
C LEU A 895 3.92 7.92 23.56
N MET A 896 2.91 8.05 22.69
CA MET A 896 1.80 9.01 22.86
C MET A 896 1.00 8.69 24.12
N ARG A 897 0.66 7.41 24.39
CA ARG A 897 0.00 7.00 25.64
C ARG A 897 0.86 7.27 26.87
N ARG A 898 2.19 7.07 26.78
CA ARG A 898 3.13 7.32 27.90
C ARG A 898 3.24 8.81 28.25
N LEU A 899 3.26 9.70 27.26
CA LEU A 899 3.30 11.16 27.46
C LEU A 899 1.91 11.82 27.58
N LYS A 900 0.82 11.04 27.48
CA LYS A 900 -0.57 11.54 27.44
C LYS A 900 -0.80 12.60 26.36
N ILE A 901 -0.34 12.31 25.15
CA ILE A 901 -0.57 13.13 23.97
C ILE A 901 -1.99 12.87 23.46
N ASP A 902 -2.81 13.92 23.39
CA ASP A 902 -4.14 13.88 22.78
C ASP A 902 -3.98 13.97 21.26
N GLY A 903 -4.30 12.88 20.58
CA GLY A 903 -4.07 12.72 19.15
C GLY A 903 -4.28 11.29 18.64
N ARG A 904 -4.20 11.11 17.32
CA ARG A 904 -4.47 9.85 16.64
C ARG A 904 -3.71 9.68 15.32
N PHE A 905 -3.56 8.45 14.89
CA PHE A 905 -3.15 8.13 13.52
C PHE A 905 -4.19 8.65 12.51
N MET A 906 -3.72 9.29 11.43
CA MET A 906 -4.58 9.76 10.33
C MET A 906 -4.48 8.82 9.13
N VAL A 907 -3.27 8.65 8.61
CA VAL A 907 -2.98 7.92 7.37
C VAL A 907 -1.47 7.67 7.26
N SER A 908 -1.11 6.63 6.51
CA SER A 908 0.23 6.48 5.93
C SER A 908 0.07 6.42 4.42
N ILE A 909 0.92 7.12 3.67
CA ILE A 909 0.85 7.21 2.21
C ILE A 909 2.24 6.96 1.65
N HIS A 910 2.39 5.87 0.89
CA HIS A 910 3.70 5.32 0.52
C HIS A 910 4.54 5.03 1.76
N ASP A 911 5.51 5.90 2.06
CA ASP A 911 6.47 5.79 3.15
C ASP A 911 6.35 7.01 4.11
N GLU A 912 5.34 7.88 3.89
CA GLU A 912 4.91 8.95 4.80
C GLU A 912 4.03 8.37 5.93
N VAL A 913 4.17 8.87 7.16
CA VAL A 913 3.24 8.61 8.28
C VAL A 913 2.76 9.93 8.89
N ARG A 914 1.44 10.07 9.14
CA ARG A 914 0.82 11.32 9.59
C ARG A 914 -0.16 11.08 10.75
N TYR A 915 -0.09 11.94 11.76
CA TYR A 915 -0.89 11.93 12.99
C TYR A 915 -1.57 13.28 13.19
N LEU A 916 -2.78 13.27 13.74
CA LEU A 916 -3.46 14.49 14.19
C LEU A 916 -3.21 14.63 15.68
N VAL A 917 -2.67 15.76 16.13
CA VAL A 917 -2.21 15.98 17.51
C VAL A 917 -2.62 17.36 17.97
N LYS A 918 -2.97 17.50 19.25
CA LYS A 918 -3.31 18.80 19.84
C LYS A 918 -2.12 19.77 19.78
N GLU A 919 -2.37 21.04 19.48
CA GLU A 919 -1.34 22.00 19.06
C GLU A 919 -0.19 22.16 20.08
N GLU A 920 -0.50 22.26 21.37
CA GLU A 920 0.49 22.42 22.46
C GLU A 920 1.28 21.14 22.80
N GLN A 921 0.96 20.03 22.13
CA GLN A 921 1.65 18.74 22.23
C GLN A 921 2.35 18.32 20.93
N SER A 922 2.28 19.13 19.87
CA SER A 922 2.87 18.85 18.56
C SER A 922 4.37 18.51 18.62
N ILE A 923 5.17 19.28 19.37
CA ILE A 923 6.61 19.01 19.59
C ILE A 923 6.86 17.71 20.37
N LEU A 924 5.99 17.36 21.33
CA LEU A 924 6.09 16.07 22.04
C LEU A 924 5.84 14.91 21.07
N ALA A 925 4.87 15.04 20.15
CA ALA A 925 4.61 14.00 19.15
C ALA A 925 5.74 13.90 18.11
N ALA A 926 6.35 15.02 17.71
CA ALA A 926 7.54 15.01 16.86
C ALA A 926 8.73 14.31 17.55
N TYR A 927 8.93 14.55 18.84
CA TYR A 927 9.92 13.85 19.65
C TYR A 927 9.65 12.33 19.75
N CYS A 928 8.39 11.94 19.98
CA CYS A 928 7.98 10.54 19.93
C CYS A 928 8.28 9.90 18.57
N LEU A 929 8.03 10.61 17.47
CA LEU A 929 8.23 10.10 16.11
C LEU A 929 9.72 9.91 15.79
N GLN A 930 10.58 10.82 16.22
CA GLN A 930 12.04 10.68 16.12
C GLN A 930 12.56 9.46 16.92
N ILE A 931 12.07 9.26 18.15
CA ILE A 931 12.44 8.10 18.99
C ILE A 931 11.91 6.79 18.40
N ALA A 932 10.69 6.79 17.87
CA ALA A 932 10.10 5.65 17.17
C ALA A 932 10.98 5.21 15.99
N ASN A 933 11.39 6.14 15.12
CA ASN A 933 12.30 5.84 14.01
C ASN A 933 13.62 5.24 14.47
N LEU A 934 14.24 5.82 15.51
CA LEU A 934 15.49 5.29 16.09
C LEU A 934 15.32 3.85 16.60
N TRP A 935 14.22 3.55 17.30
CA TRP A 935 13.89 2.20 17.74
C TRP A 935 13.69 1.22 16.58
N VAL A 936 12.96 1.61 15.54
CA VAL A 936 12.77 0.75 14.36
C VAL A 936 14.11 0.49 13.65
N ARG A 937 14.93 1.52 13.39
CA ARG A 937 16.27 1.36 12.79
C ARG A 937 17.18 0.47 13.64
N ALA A 938 17.10 0.57 14.97
CA ALA A 938 17.84 -0.29 15.90
C ALA A 938 17.35 -1.75 15.87
N ALA A 939 16.03 -1.99 15.81
CA ALA A 939 15.47 -3.34 15.68
C ALA A 939 15.84 -4.00 14.34
N PHE A 940 15.76 -3.26 13.23
CA PHE A 940 16.21 -3.74 11.92
C PHE A 940 17.69 -4.13 11.95
N SER A 941 18.55 -3.27 12.48
CA SER A 941 19.99 -3.54 12.60
C SER A 941 20.27 -4.77 13.48
N ALA A 942 19.62 -4.86 14.64
CA ALA A 942 19.75 -5.99 15.56
C ALA A 942 19.27 -7.32 14.96
N SER A 943 18.19 -7.31 14.16
CA SER A 943 17.63 -8.52 13.53
C SER A 943 18.62 -9.20 12.58
N VAL A 944 19.55 -8.44 11.99
CA VAL A 944 20.61 -8.93 11.10
C VAL A 944 21.99 -9.01 11.77
N GLY A 945 22.05 -8.89 13.10
CA GLY A 945 23.27 -9.03 13.90
C GLY A 945 24.14 -7.77 14.02
N ILE A 946 23.67 -6.60 13.59
CA ILE A 946 24.39 -5.33 13.73
C ILE A 946 23.82 -4.55 14.93
N HIS A 947 24.53 -4.59 16.05
CA HIS A 947 24.10 -3.95 17.31
C HIS A 947 24.54 -2.48 17.40
N ASP A 948 24.21 -1.70 16.37
CA ASP A 948 24.55 -0.28 16.23
C ASP A 948 23.66 0.40 15.18
N VAL A 949 23.62 1.73 15.13
CA VAL A 949 22.83 2.52 14.17
C VAL A 949 23.68 3.68 13.60
N PRO A 950 23.69 3.93 12.28
CA PRO A 950 24.35 5.10 11.68
C PRO A 950 23.64 6.40 12.09
N ALA A 951 24.39 7.44 12.46
CA ALA A 951 23.80 8.72 12.85
C ALA A 951 22.94 9.34 11.73
N SER A 952 23.36 9.18 10.47
CA SER A 952 22.63 9.67 9.29
C SER A 952 21.34 8.92 8.95
N ALA A 953 21.02 7.81 9.66
CA ALA A 953 19.77 7.07 9.51
C ALA A 953 18.96 6.97 10.82
N ALA A 954 19.55 7.39 11.95
CA ALA A 954 19.00 7.27 13.30
C ALA A 954 17.71 8.08 13.51
N PHE A 955 17.63 9.25 12.90
CA PHE A 955 16.54 10.20 13.00
C PHE A 955 15.98 10.51 11.60
N PHE A 956 14.75 10.99 11.51
CA PHE A 956 14.23 11.64 10.31
C PHE A 956 15.03 12.91 10.03
N SER A 957 15.26 13.22 8.75
CA SER A 957 15.85 14.51 8.33
C SER A 957 15.06 15.71 8.86
N SER A 958 13.73 15.57 8.93
CA SER A 958 12.83 16.48 9.63
C SER A 958 11.49 15.82 9.97
N VAL A 959 10.78 16.37 10.96
CA VAL A 959 9.36 16.10 11.19
C VAL A 959 8.56 17.35 10.82
N ASP A 960 7.50 17.17 10.04
CA ASP A 960 6.58 18.23 9.63
C ASP A 960 5.49 18.43 10.69
N ILE A 961 5.17 19.70 10.98
CA ILE A 961 4.08 20.15 11.85
C ILE A 961 3.28 21.22 11.10
N ASP A 962 2.06 20.89 10.69
CA ASP A 962 1.28 21.67 9.73
C ASP A 962 -0.20 21.81 10.13
N HIS A 963 -0.91 22.76 9.52
CA HIS A 963 -2.37 22.84 9.55
C HIS A 963 -3.03 22.01 8.44
N CYS A 964 -2.32 21.64 7.38
CA CYS A 964 -2.84 20.90 6.23
C CYS A 964 -1.93 19.74 5.82
N LEU A 965 -2.49 18.69 5.21
CA LEU A 965 -1.70 17.60 4.69
C LEU A 965 -1.02 18.03 3.37
N ARG A 966 0.31 18.12 3.38
CA ARG A 966 1.15 18.30 2.18
C ARG A 966 2.46 17.54 2.35
N LYS A 967 3.29 17.51 1.30
CA LYS A 967 4.50 16.67 1.25
C LYS A 967 5.75 17.33 1.82
N GLU A 968 5.82 18.66 1.72
CA GLU A 968 6.85 19.55 2.27
C GLU A 968 6.10 20.79 2.80
N VAL A 969 6.40 21.27 4.01
CA VAL A 969 5.61 22.30 4.70
C VAL A 969 5.65 23.69 4.06
N ASP A 970 6.63 23.96 3.21
CA ASP A 970 6.79 25.24 2.49
C ASP A 970 6.02 25.26 1.15
N MET A 971 5.46 24.13 0.71
CA MET A 971 4.68 24.06 -0.52
C MET A 971 3.43 24.95 -0.41
N SER A 972 3.41 26.03 -1.21
CA SER A 972 2.29 26.98 -1.27
C SER A 972 0.98 26.40 -1.84
N CYS A 973 1.02 25.18 -2.39
CA CYS A 973 -0.11 24.46 -3.01
C CYS A 973 -0.88 25.24 -4.09
N VAL A 974 -0.22 26.19 -4.77
CA VAL A 974 -0.77 26.91 -5.91
C VAL A 974 -0.80 26.01 -7.16
N THR A 975 -1.96 25.91 -7.79
CA THR A 975 -2.27 25.10 -8.98
C THR A 975 -3.20 25.89 -9.91
N PRO A 976 -3.61 25.39 -11.10
CA PRO A 976 -4.54 26.13 -11.96
C PRO A 976 -5.92 26.34 -11.32
N SER A 977 -6.35 25.42 -10.45
CA SER A 977 -7.64 25.46 -9.72
C SER A 977 -7.56 26.21 -8.39
N ASN A 978 -6.40 26.21 -7.70
CA ASN A 978 -6.18 26.97 -6.48
C ASN A 978 -5.10 28.05 -6.66
N GLN A 979 -5.48 29.32 -6.65
CA GLN A 979 -4.54 30.46 -6.64
C GLN A 979 -4.15 30.92 -5.22
N THR A 980 -4.81 30.41 -4.17
CA THR A 980 -4.53 30.81 -2.78
C THR A 980 -3.26 30.15 -2.28
N VAL A 981 -2.27 30.98 -1.91
CA VAL A 981 -1.03 30.54 -1.26
C VAL A 981 -1.35 30.06 0.16
N LEU A 982 -1.11 28.78 0.44
CA LEU A 982 -1.11 28.28 1.82
C LEU A 982 0.14 28.78 2.55
N LEU A 983 -0.05 29.33 3.75
CA LEU A 983 1.05 29.70 4.65
C LEU A 983 1.94 28.47 4.93
N PRO A 984 3.25 28.64 5.14
CA PRO A 984 4.13 27.51 5.44
C PRO A 984 3.84 26.94 6.83
N GLY A 985 3.93 25.61 6.95
CA GLY A 985 4.00 24.93 8.24
C GLY A 985 5.39 25.03 8.86
N ARG A 986 5.63 24.29 9.95
CA ARG A 986 6.94 24.19 10.60
C ARG A 986 7.55 22.81 10.32
N SER A 987 8.79 22.79 9.88
CA SER A 987 9.61 21.57 9.82
C SER A 987 10.65 21.68 10.94
N VAL A 988 10.91 20.58 11.66
CA VAL A 988 11.85 20.54 12.79
C VAL A 988 12.75 19.31 12.72
N ASP A 989 14.04 19.48 12.98
CA ASP A 989 14.95 18.35 13.16
C ASP A 989 15.05 17.88 14.63
N ILE A 990 15.86 16.87 14.92
CA ILE A 990 16.04 16.37 16.30
C ILE A 990 16.70 17.38 17.23
N TYR A 991 17.51 18.30 16.72
CA TYR A 991 18.23 19.31 17.50
C TYR A 991 17.32 20.49 17.86
N ASP A 992 16.45 20.91 16.93
CA ASP A 992 15.34 21.84 17.20
C ASP A 992 14.46 21.32 18.34
N ILE A 993 13.99 20.07 18.19
CA ILE A 993 13.13 19.40 19.17
C ILE A 993 13.84 19.28 20.52
N GLU A 994 15.11 18.84 20.54
CA GLU A 994 15.87 18.68 21.79
C GLU A 994 16.02 20.01 22.56
N LYS A 995 16.18 21.13 21.84
CA LYS A 995 16.20 22.47 22.43
C LYS A 995 14.88 22.84 23.09
N GLU A 996 13.76 22.71 22.36
CA GLU A 996 12.44 23.05 22.92
C GLU A 996 12.02 22.12 24.06
N ILE A 997 12.42 20.85 24.01
CA ILE A 997 12.23 19.89 25.11
C ILE A 997 13.06 20.29 26.34
N LEU A 998 14.28 20.81 26.15
CA LEU A 998 15.11 21.31 27.25
C LEU A 998 14.52 22.59 27.87
N GLU A 999 14.05 23.52 27.05
CA GLU A 999 13.34 24.74 27.47
C GLU A 999 12.08 24.38 28.28
N ARG A 1000 11.24 23.48 27.75
CA ARG A 1000 10.04 22.96 28.44
C ARG A 1000 10.36 22.22 29.76
N LYS A 1001 11.46 21.46 29.83
CA LYS A 1001 11.91 20.82 31.09
C LYS A 1001 12.25 21.87 32.15
N GLN A 1002 12.90 22.98 31.77
CA GLN A 1002 13.24 24.07 32.69
C GLN A 1002 11.99 24.81 33.18
N GLU A 1003 11.06 25.14 32.29
CA GLU A 1003 9.77 25.78 32.64
C GLU A 1003 8.91 24.94 33.58
N THR A 1004 8.86 23.62 33.35
CA THR A 1004 8.01 22.70 34.12
C THR A 1004 8.69 22.09 35.36
N GLY A 1005 9.98 22.33 35.54
CA GLY A 1005 10.80 21.71 36.60
C GLY A 1005 10.97 20.19 36.47
N GLN A 1006 10.65 19.59 35.31
CA GLN A 1006 10.68 18.13 35.12
C GLN A 1006 12.10 17.62 34.86
N SER A 1007 12.53 16.62 35.64
CA SER A 1007 13.85 16.00 35.47
C SER A 1007 13.92 15.16 34.18
N SER A 1008 12.85 14.40 33.92
CA SER A 1008 12.72 13.54 32.75
C SER A 1008 11.27 13.46 32.28
N LEU A 1009 11.07 13.31 30.98
CA LEU A 1009 9.75 13.05 30.39
C LEU A 1009 9.29 11.60 30.61
N TRP A 1010 10.20 10.70 31.00
CA TRP A 1010 10.00 9.26 30.96
C TRP A 1010 9.81 8.61 32.33
N GLU A 1011 9.64 9.39 33.39
CA GLU A 1011 9.66 8.95 34.81
C GLU A 1011 8.67 7.83 35.14
N ARG A 1012 7.53 7.74 34.44
CA ARG A 1012 6.53 6.67 34.61
C ARG A 1012 6.42 5.81 33.35
N GLU A 1013 6.15 4.52 33.59
CA GLU A 1013 5.87 3.51 32.56
C GLU A 1013 4.37 3.17 32.60
N LEU A 1014 3.82 2.64 31.51
CA LEU A 1014 2.39 2.30 31.45
C LEU A 1014 2.06 1.10 32.36
N PRO A 1015 0.96 1.13 33.15
CA PRO A 1015 0.57 0.02 34.01
C PRO A 1015 0.33 -1.31 33.27
N SER A 1016 -0.13 -1.25 32.02
CA SER A 1016 -0.30 -2.41 31.14
C SER A 1016 1.02 -3.12 30.81
N ILE A 1017 2.10 -2.36 30.57
CA ILE A 1017 3.46 -2.90 30.38
C ILE A 1017 3.98 -3.51 31.69
N GLN A 1018 3.68 -2.89 32.84
CA GLN A 1018 4.06 -3.42 34.14
C GLN A 1018 3.36 -4.76 34.44
N ALA A 1019 2.08 -4.88 34.10
CA ALA A 1019 1.30 -6.12 34.24
C ALA A 1019 1.76 -7.25 33.30
N LEU A 1020 2.43 -6.94 32.18
CA LEU A 1020 2.99 -7.92 31.25
C LEU A 1020 4.38 -8.42 31.63
N ARG A 1021 5.03 -7.83 32.64
CA ARG A 1021 6.24 -8.43 33.20
C ARG A 1021 5.85 -9.67 34.00
N PRO A 1022 6.46 -10.84 33.77
CA PRO A 1022 6.23 -11.97 34.65
C PRO A 1022 6.62 -11.59 36.08
N ALA A 1023 5.80 -12.03 37.04
CA ALA A 1023 6.17 -11.94 38.45
C ALA A 1023 7.56 -12.58 38.63
N LYS A 1024 8.43 -11.95 39.43
CA LYS A 1024 9.81 -12.42 39.63
C LYS A 1024 9.82 -13.72 40.44
N GLU A 1025 9.63 -14.85 39.78
CA GLU A 1025 10.25 -16.09 40.22
C GLU A 1025 11.77 -15.90 40.17
N VAL A 1026 12.36 -15.67 41.35
CA VAL A 1026 13.81 -15.63 41.51
C VAL A 1026 14.34 -17.06 41.40
N ASN A 1027 14.45 -17.56 40.17
CA ASN A 1027 15.03 -18.86 39.88
C ASN A 1027 16.54 -18.82 40.26
N PRO A 1028 17.00 -19.52 41.32
CA PRO A 1028 18.33 -19.30 41.91
C PRO A 1028 19.51 -19.85 41.07
N ARG A 1029 19.34 -20.03 39.76
CA ARG A 1029 20.30 -20.68 38.86
C ARG A 1029 20.88 -19.78 37.76
N SER A 1030 20.69 -18.47 37.82
CA SER A 1030 21.42 -17.50 36.99
C SER A 1030 22.87 -17.26 37.45
N GLN A 1031 23.58 -18.32 37.85
CA GLN A 1031 25.04 -18.38 37.94
C GLN A 1031 25.54 -19.55 37.08
N MET A 1032 25.41 -19.41 35.76
CA MET A 1032 26.11 -20.32 34.84
C MET A 1032 27.58 -19.93 34.78
N ALA A 1033 28.42 -20.71 35.45
CA ALA A 1033 29.87 -20.63 35.27
C ALA A 1033 30.24 -20.85 33.80
N THR A 1034 31.28 -20.16 33.32
CA THR A 1034 31.75 -20.24 31.93
C THR A 1034 32.34 -21.61 31.62
N ILE A 1035 31.50 -22.55 31.20
CA ILE A 1035 31.96 -23.84 30.66
C ILE A 1035 32.65 -23.56 29.32
N ALA A 1036 33.97 -23.68 29.29
CA ALA A 1036 34.74 -23.55 28.07
C ALA A 1036 34.26 -24.56 27.03
N ALA A 1037 33.87 -24.08 25.85
CA ALA A 1037 33.38 -24.94 24.77
C ALA A 1037 34.49 -25.95 24.36
N PRO A 1038 34.17 -27.24 24.18
CA PRO A 1038 35.15 -28.25 23.76
C PRO A 1038 35.97 -27.82 22.54
N PRO A 1039 37.28 -28.17 22.45
CA PRO A 1039 38.16 -27.71 21.37
C PRO A 1039 37.65 -28.02 19.96
N GLU A 1040 36.89 -29.10 19.78
CA GLU A 1040 36.21 -29.46 18.55
C GLU A 1040 35.10 -28.47 18.14
N ILE A 1041 34.36 -27.89 19.11
CA ILE A 1041 33.34 -26.86 18.84
C ILE A 1041 34.02 -25.55 18.46
N TYR A 1042 35.08 -25.15 19.18
CA TYR A 1042 35.87 -23.96 18.83
C TYR A 1042 36.49 -24.08 17.42
N LYS A 1043 37.03 -25.26 17.07
CA LYS A 1043 37.49 -25.55 15.70
C LYS A 1043 36.37 -25.54 14.66
N LEU A 1044 35.15 -25.98 15.01
CA LEU A 1044 34.00 -25.94 14.12
C LEU A 1044 33.55 -24.50 13.85
N LEU A 1045 33.50 -23.65 14.88
CA LEU A 1045 33.22 -22.20 14.75
C LEU A 1045 34.27 -21.52 13.87
N LEU A 1046 35.56 -21.67 14.17
CA LEU A 1046 36.66 -21.15 13.34
C LEU A 1046 36.65 -21.68 11.89
N THR A 1047 36.06 -22.86 11.64
CA THR A 1047 35.88 -23.37 10.28
C THR A 1047 34.67 -22.72 9.60
N SER A 1048 33.60 -22.41 10.34
CA SER A 1048 32.44 -21.65 9.85
C SER A 1048 32.84 -20.22 9.46
N ASP A 1049 33.55 -19.52 10.34
CA ASP A 1049 34.12 -18.18 10.11
C ASP A 1049 34.90 -18.14 8.79
N LYS A 1050 35.83 -19.08 8.61
CA LYS A 1050 36.66 -19.18 7.39
C LYS A 1050 35.84 -19.51 6.13
N LYS A 1051 34.72 -20.25 6.23
CA LYS A 1051 33.82 -20.46 5.08
C LYS A 1051 33.13 -19.14 4.69
N GLU A 1052 32.73 -18.33 5.66
CA GLU A 1052 32.12 -17.03 5.43
C GLU A 1052 33.12 -16.05 4.79
N ASP A 1053 34.34 -15.99 5.31
CA ASP A 1053 35.41 -15.14 4.75
C ASP A 1053 35.73 -15.51 3.30
N VAL A 1054 35.76 -16.80 2.97
CA VAL A 1054 35.93 -17.27 1.59
C VAL A 1054 34.71 -16.97 0.72
N ARG A 1055 33.47 -17.00 1.26
CA ARG A 1055 32.26 -16.57 0.54
C ARG A 1055 32.23 -15.07 0.28
N LEU A 1056 32.71 -14.24 1.21
CA LEU A 1056 32.88 -12.80 1.00
C LEU A 1056 33.89 -12.53 -0.13
N ARG A 1057 35.06 -13.16 -0.09
CA ARG A 1057 36.08 -13.07 -1.15
C ARG A 1057 35.55 -13.51 -2.52
N ILE A 1058 34.77 -14.60 -2.59
CA ILE A 1058 34.08 -15.04 -3.82
C ILE A 1058 33.17 -13.95 -4.38
N GLN A 1059 32.40 -13.26 -3.53
CA GLN A 1059 31.51 -12.18 -3.96
C GLN A 1059 32.26 -10.91 -4.39
N MET A 1060 33.40 -10.60 -3.78
CA MET A 1060 34.23 -9.43 -4.12
C MET A 1060 34.94 -9.58 -5.47
N SER A 1061 35.37 -10.80 -5.83
CA SER A 1061 36.19 -11.02 -7.00
C SER A 1061 35.43 -10.83 -8.32
N SER A 1062 36.05 -10.09 -9.23
CA SER A 1062 35.57 -9.90 -10.61
C SER A 1062 36.22 -10.85 -11.63
N ASP A 1063 37.23 -11.62 -11.20
CA ASP A 1063 37.83 -12.70 -11.98
C ASP A 1063 37.13 -14.03 -11.69
N GLU A 1064 36.92 -14.84 -12.74
CA GLU A 1064 36.34 -16.16 -12.61
C GLU A 1064 37.37 -17.21 -12.19
N SER A 1065 38.67 -17.04 -12.52
CA SER A 1065 39.70 -18.00 -12.13
C SER A 1065 39.94 -17.99 -10.61
N GLU A 1066 39.97 -16.80 -9.99
CA GLU A 1066 40.01 -16.64 -8.54
C GLU A 1066 38.76 -17.25 -7.88
N VAL A 1067 37.56 -17.01 -8.40
CA VAL A 1067 36.31 -17.60 -7.88
C VAL A 1067 36.32 -19.13 -7.97
N GLN A 1068 36.84 -19.71 -9.05
CA GLN A 1068 37.01 -21.16 -9.16
C GLN A 1068 38.00 -21.72 -8.12
N SER A 1069 39.09 -21.00 -7.85
CA SER A 1069 40.08 -21.35 -6.81
C SER A 1069 39.48 -21.26 -5.40
N LEU A 1070 38.84 -20.14 -5.06
CA LEU A 1070 38.18 -19.93 -3.77
C LEU A 1070 37.04 -20.93 -3.53
N GLN A 1071 36.29 -21.32 -4.57
CA GLN A 1071 35.30 -22.39 -4.48
C GLN A 1071 35.94 -23.73 -4.04
N LYS A 1072 37.15 -24.07 -4.52
CA LYS A 1072 37.86 -25.28 -4.08
C LYS A 1072 38.14 -25.21 -2.58
N THR A 1073 38.74 -24.10 -2.12
CA THR A 1073 38.98 -23.84 -0.69
C THR A 1073 37.70 -23.94 0.15
N LEU A 1074 36.56 -23.45 -0.37
CA LEU A 1074 35.26 -23.51 0.31
C LEU A 1074 34.72 -24.96 0.42
N ARG A 1075 34.96 -25.82 -0.58
CA ARG A 1075 34.66 -27.26 -0.48
C ARG A 1075 35.57 -27.96 0.53
N ASP A 1076 36.86 -27.65 0.52
CA ASP A 1076 37.85 -28.28 1.40
C ASP A 1076 37.56 -27.93 2.88
N LEU A 1077 37.28 -26.66 3.18
CA LEU A 1077 36.77 -26.21 4.49
C LEU A 1077 35.44 -26.88 4.87
N SER A 1078 34.61 -27.24 3.89
CA SER A 1078 33.34 -27.91 4.16
C SER A 1078 33.48 -29.40 4.46
N ALA A 1079 34.38 -30.10 3.78
CA ALA A 1079 34.79 -31.45 4.16
C ALA A 1079 35.40 -31.49 5.58
N VAL A 1080 36.22 -30.49 5.95
CA VAL A 1080 36.75 -30.33 7.32
C VAL A 1080 35.63 -30.11 8.33
N ALA A 1081 34.68 -29.21 8.07
CA ALA A 1081 33.55 -28.96 8.97
C ALA A 1081 32.67 -30.20 9.18
N VAL A 1082 32.37 -30.96 8.12
CA VAL A 1082 31.61 -32.23 8.21
C VAL A 1082 32.37 -33.28 9.03
N LYS A 1083 33.71 -33.37 8.88
CA LYS A 1083 34.54 -34.27 9.69
C LYS A 1083 34.56 -33.87 11.17
N LEU A 1084 34.71 -32.57 11.47
CA LEU A 1084 34.65 -32.04 12.85
C LEU A 1084 33.28 -32.30 13.49
N HIS A 1085 32.17 -32.09 12.76
CA HIS A 1085 30.81 -32.27 13.28
C HIS A 1085 30.44 -33.75 13.53
N LYS A 1086 31.06 -34.70 12.81
CA LYS A 1086 30.98 -36.14 13.16
C LYS A 1086 31.76 -36.42 14.44
N THR A 1087 33.01 -35.95 14.50
CA THR A 1087 33.91 -36.15 15.66
C THR A 1087 33.34 -35.56 16.95
N SER A 1088 32.65 -34.41 16.90
CA SER A 1088 32.02 -33.80 18.08
C SER A 1088 30.78 -34.57 18.57
N LYS A 1089 29.99 -35.16 17.67
CA LYS A 1089 28.87 -36.04 18.02
C LYS A 1089 29.34 -37.37 18.64
N GLU A 1090 30.46 -37.91 18.17
CA GLU A 1090 31.04 -39.16 18.70
C GLU A 1090 31.68 -39.01 20.09
N LYS A 1091 31.96 -37.77 20.54
CA LYS A 1091 32.62 -37.48 21.84
C LYS A 1091 31.69 -37.02 22.96
N LEU A 1092 30.39 -36.83 22.71
CA LEU A 1092 29.42 -36.39 23.73
C LEU A 1092 28.74 -37.60 24.39
N PRO A 1093 28.98 -37.89 25.69
CA PRO A 1093 28.33 -38.99 26.37
C PRO A 1093 26.86 -38.67 26.65
N VAL A 1094 25.94 -39.36 25.95
CA VAL A 1094 24.50 -39.27 26.22
C VAL A 1094 24.19 -39.95 27.56
N LYS A 1095 24.15 -39.16 28.64
CA LYS A 1095 23.44 -39.56 29.86
C LYS A 1095 21.94 -39.42 29.62
N PRO A 1096 21.13 -40.48 29.79
CA PRO A 1096 19.68 -40.31 29.84
C PRO A 1096 19.33 -39.52 31.11
N ILE A 1097 18.62 -38.41 30.96
CA ILE A 1097 18.07 -37.67 32.09
C ILE A 1097 16.76 -38.36 32.50
N SER A 1098 16.68 -38.79 33.76
CA SER A 1098 15.48 -39.36 34.36
C SER A 1098 14.36 -38.33 34.44
N ALA A 1099 13.16 -38.69 33.99
CA ALA A 1099 11.96 -37.91 34.29
C ALA A 1099 11.64 -37.97 35.80
N SER A 1100 11.25 -36.84 36.38
CA SER A 1100 10.65 -36.76 37.72
C SER A 1100 9.16 -37.13 37.69
N PRO A 1101 8.57 -37.64 38.79
CA PRO A 1101 7.36 -38.44 38.74
C PRO A 1101 6.04 -37.66 38.80
N SER A 1102 4.97 -38.28 38.28
CA SER A 1102 3.58 -38.00 38.65
C SER A 1102 3.16 -38.85 39.87
N PRO A 1103 2.21 -38.41 40.71
CA PRO A 1103 1.84 -39.11 41.94
C PRO A 1103 0.79 -40.22 41.73
N GLU A 1104 1.10 -41.41 42.30
CA GLU A 1104 0.17 -42.47 42.76
C GLU A 1104 -0.75 -43.15 41.71
N ALA A 1105 -1.21 -44.42 41.85
CA ALA A 1105 -1.13 -45.37 42.96
C ALA A 1105 -1.04 -46.85 42.48
N ALA A 1106 -0.87 -47.76 43.46
CA ALA A 1106 -1.29 -49.17 43.47
C ALA A 1106 -0.53 -50.28 42.66
N ARG A 1107 0.33 -50.98 43.42
CA ARG A 1107 0.38 -52.45 43.64
C ARG A 1107 1.14 -53.43 42.70
N ASP A 1108 1.93 -54.24 43.42
CA ASP A 1108 2.26 -55.66 43.29
C ASP A 1108 3.30 -56.20 42.27
N ASN A 1109 4.05 -57.19 42.79
CA ASN A 1109 5.17 -57.96 42.24
C ASN A 1109 4.72 -59.46 42.20
N PRO A 1110 5.41 -60.42 41.52
CA PRO A 1110 6.88 -60.50 41.43
C PRO A 1110 7.54 -61.03 40.13
N LYS A 1111 8.86 -60.79 40.09
CA LYS A 1111 9.96 -61.51 39.39
C LYS A 1111 9.84 -63.06 39.49
N PRO A 1112 10.50 -63.89 38.61
CA PRO A 1112 11.96 -63.79 38.39
C PRO A 1112 12.65 -64.39 37.11
N LYS A 1113 13.99 -64.20 37.08
CA LYS A 1113 15.06 -65.04 36.48
C LYS A 1113 15.41 -64.97 34.96
N ASN A 1114 16.51 -64.24 34.72
CA ASN A 1114 17.72 -64.54 33.91
C ASN A 1114 18.11 -66.06 33.82
N PRO A 1115 19.06 -66.53 32.94
CA PRO A 1115 20.17 -65.78 32.30
C PRO A 1115 20.64 -66.18 30.87
N ASP A 1116 21.76 -65.55 30.43
CA ASP A 1116 22.79 -66.00 29.45
C ASP A 1116 22.51 -66.05 27.93
N GLY A 1117 23.59 -66.03 27.09
CA GLY A 1117 23.44 -66.28 25.64
C GLY A 1117 24.52 -65.87 24.60
N LYS A 1118 25.55 -65.07 24.94
CA LYS A 1118 26.81 -64.77 24.19
C LYS A 1118 26.96 -65.09 22.64
N LYS A 1119 27.38 -64.05 21.88
CA LYS A 1119 28.16 -64.03 20.58
C LYS A 1119 27.41 -64.29 19.25
N GLY A 1120 27.87 -63.65 18.14
CA GLY A 1120 27.61 -64.30 16.82
C GLY A 1120 27.85 -63.68 15.42
N LYS A 1121 28.60 -62.58 15.18
CA LYS A 1121 29.15 -62.15 13.85
C LYS A 1121 28.40 -62.44 12.50
N LYS A 1122 28.14 -61.34 11.75
CA LYS A 1122 28.33 -61.14 10.28
C LYS A 1122 27.38 -61.80 9.22
N LYS A 1123 26.73 -60.89 8.47
CA LYS A 1123 26.61 -60.79 6.98
C LYS A 1123 26.08 -62.00 6.16
N GLY A 1124 24.91 -61.83 5.54
CA GLY A 1124 24.46 -62.59 4.37
C GLY A 1124 23.33 -61.90 3.59
N ARG A 1125 23.51 -61.74 2.27
CA ARG A 1125 22.53 -61.36 1.21
C ARG A 1125 22.62 -62.50 0.15
N PRO A 1126 21.68 -62.68 -0.83
CA PRO A 1126 20.30 -62.19 -0.94
C PRO A 1126 19.26 -63.22 -1.53
N ALA A 1127 17.95 -62.92 -1.36
CA ALA A 1127 16.84 -63.10 -2.34
C ALA A 1127 16.28 -64.49 -2.82
N LYS A 1128 14.99 -64.41 -3.23
CA LYS A 1128 14.21 -65.21 -4.22
C LYS A 1128 13.45 -66.52 -3.83
N THR A 1129 12.09 -66.41 -3.82
CA THR A 1129 11.06 -67.35 -4.33
C THR A 1129 10.89 -68.76 -3.67
N PRO A 1130 9.85 -69.58 -4.00
CA PRO A 1130 8.41 -69.31 -4.09
C PRO A 1130 7.52 -70.35 -3.31
N ALA A 1131 6.26 -70.55 -3.72
CA ALA A 1131 5.12 -71.17 -2.99
C ALA A 1131 4.92 -72.72 -3.11
N SER A 1132 3.72 -73.19 -2.69
CA SER A 1132 3.14 -74.58 -2.57
C SER A 1132 3.08 -75.10 -1.12
N SER A 1133 2.09 -75.87 -0.64
CA SER A 1133 0.78 -76.40 -1.14
C SER A 1133 -0.19 -76.56 0.09
N GLU A 1134 -1.38 -77.19 0.17
CA GLU A 1134 -2.17 -78.21 -0.58
C GLU A 1134 -3.70 -77.88 -0.57
N THR A 1135 -4.63 -78.85 -0.78
CA THR A 1135 -6.02 -78.58 -1.26
C THR A 1135 -7.14 -79.62 -0.93
N VAL A 1136 -8.37 -79.15 -0.67
CA VAL A 1136 -9.71 -79.67 -1.19
C VAL A 1136 -10.28 -80.98 -0.52
N PRO A 1137 -11.61 -81.37 -0.56
CA PRO A 1137 -12.84 -80.87 -1.25
C PRO A 1137 -14.18 -80.70 -0.43
N THR A 1138 -15.27 -80.30 -1.14
CA THR A 1138 -16.75 -80.42 -0.86
C THR A 1138 -17.42 -79.46 0.15
N SER A 1139 -18.66 -78.94 -0.03
CA SER A 1139 -19.57 -78.82 -1.22
C SER A 1139 -20.62 -77.66 -1.04
N SER A 1140 -21.37 -77.31 -2.10
CA SER A 1140 -22.24 -76.11 -2.30
C SER A 1140 -23.74 -76.31 -1.92
N PRO A 1141 -24.74 -75.38 -2.11
CA PRO A 1141 -24.79 -74.10 -2.87
C PRO A 1141 -25.61 -72.90 -2.26
N THR A 1142 -25.93 -71.91 -3.11
CA THR A 1142 -26.75 -70.66 -2.99
C THR A 1142 -28.30 -70.92 -3.09
N PRO A 1143 -29.28 -69.94 -3.14
CA PRO A 1143 -29.24 -68.49 -3.46
C PRO A 1143 -30.20 -67.54 -2.64
N SER A 1144 -30.64 -66.42 -3.25
CA SER A 1144 -31.38 -65.27 -2.71
C SER A 1144 -32.90 -65.25 -3.01
N ILE A 1145 -33.70 -64.41 -2.31
CA ILE A 1145 -35.07 -63.92 -2.66
C ILE A 1145 -35.54 -62.82 -1.64
N THR A 1146 -36.74 -62.19 -1.69
CA THR A 1146 -37.23 -61.03 -2.49
C THR A 1146 -38.53 -60.44 -1.84
N THR A 1147 -38.72 -59.10 -1.82
CA THR A 1147 -40.02 -58.33 -1.77
C THR A 1147 -41.07 -58.38 -0.61
N ILE A 1148 -41.59 -57.17 -0.31
CA ILE A 1148 -43.01 -56.76 0.02
C ILE A 1148 -43.68 -57.20 1.34
N ALA A 1149 -44.12 -56.21 2.15
CA ALA A 1149 -45.53 -56.02 2.62
C ALA A 1149 -45.72 -54.74 3.49
N LYS A 1150 -46.93 -54.15 3.46
CA LYS A 1150 -47.45 -53.16 4.46
C LYS A 1150 -48.49 -53.84 5.36
N LYS A 1151 -48.73 -53.32 6.57
CA LYS A 1151 -50.10 -52.94 7.03
C LYS A 1151 -50.11 -52.08 8.31
N GLU A 1152 -51.30 -51.60 8.69
CA GLU A 1152 -51.54 -50.45 9.57
C GLU A 1152 -52.50 -50.77 10.75
N ALA A 1153 -52.45 -49.89 11.77
CA ALA A 1153 -53.54 -49.47 12.67
C ALA A 1153 -54.17 -50.46 13.68
N ILE A 1154 -54.43 -49.98 14.91
CA ILE A 1154 -55.76 -49.51 15.39
C ILE A 1154 -55.64 -48.92 16.83
N THR A 1155 -56.58 -48.05 17.20
CA THR A 1155 -56.65 -47.16 18.39
C THR A 1155 -57.18 -47.82 19.67
N ASN A 1156 -56.91 -47.21 20.85
CA ASN A 1156 -57.97 -46.55 21.68
C ASN A 1156 -57.47 -45.92 23.01
N THR A 1157 -58.39 -45.23 23.71
CA THR A 1157 -58.23 -44.25 24.81
C THR A 1157 -58.67 -44.78 26.19
N CYS A 1158 -58.22 -44.13 27.30
CA CYS A 1158 -59.10 -43.53 28.35
C CYS A 1158 -58.36 -42.96 29.60
N GLU A 1159 -58.43 -41.63 29.77
CA GLU A 1159 -58.97 -40.86 30.91
C GLU A 1159 -58.78 -41.21 32.43
N VAL A 1160 -58.12 -40.27 33.17
CA VAL A 1160 -58.36 -39.72 34.55
C VAL A 1160 -58.45 -40.67 35.80
N PRO A 1161 -58.49 -40.23 37.09
CA PRO A 1161 -58.66 -38.86 37.65
C PRO A 1161 -57.77 -38.42 38.86
N TRP A 1162 -58.17 -37.28 39.45
CA TRP A 1162 -57.98 -36.79 40.85
C TRP A 1162 -56.84 -35.80 41.23
N SER A 1163 -57.24 -34.90 42.15
CA SER A 1163 -56.49 -33.92 42.97
C SER A 1163 -57.12 -33.95 44.40
N PRO A 1164 -56.72 -33.21 45.48
CA PRO A 1164 -56.70 -31.73 45.53
C PRO A 1164 -55.80 -31.06 46.63
N THR A 1165 -56.14 -29.79 46.99
CA THR A 1165 -56.10 -29.13 48.35
C THR A 1165 -54.86 -28.41 48.95
N THR A 1166 -55.03 -27.08 49.12
CA THR A 1166 -54.70 -26.19 50.30
C THR A 1166 -53.23 -25.90 50.72
N SER A 1167 -52.88 -24.76 51.37
CA SER A 1167 -53.64 -23.57 51.88
C SER A 1167 -52.79 -22.29 52.05
N SER A 1168 -53.48 -21.14 52.17
CA SER A 1168 -53.08 -19.78 52.61
C SER A 1168 -52.65 -19.71 54.12
N PRO A 1169 -52.09 -18.62 54.73
CA PRO A 1169 -52.57 -17.21 54.61
C PRO A 1169 -51.59 -15.99 54.77
N THR A 1170 -52.22 -14.82 54.62
CA THR A 1170 -51.91 -13.36 54.86
C THR A 1170 -51.46 -12.97 56.30
N PRO A 1171 -51.14 -11.68 56.69
CA PRO A 1171 -51.51 -10.37 56.08
C PRO A 1171 -50.50 -9.17 56.11
N SER A 1172 -51.03 -8.01 55.67
CA SER A 1172 -50.58 -6.60 55.55
C SER A 1172 -50.02 -5.84 56.78
N ILE A 1173 -49.44 -4.62 56.53
CA ILE A 1173 -49.60 -3.30 57.24
C ILE A 1173 -48.53 -2.29 56.70
N THR A 1174 -48.81 -1.16 56.00
CA THR A 1174 -49.19 0.23 56.44
C THR A 1174 -48.31 0.82 57.58
N ALA A 1175 -47.83 2.07 57.66
CA ALA A 1175 -48.25 3.34 57.06
C ALA A 1175 -47.14 4.46 57.16
N THR A 1176 -47.20 5.44 56.23
CA THR A 1176 -47.06 6.92 56.36
C THR A 1176 -46.29 7.66 57.49
N ALA A 1177 -45.74 8.85 57.10
CA ALA A 1177 -45.51 10.08 57.92
C ALA A 1177 -44.27 10.12 58.86
N LYS A 1178 -43.66 11.26 59.27
CA LYS A 1178 -43.70 12.71 58.90
C LYS A 1178 -42.53 13.49 59.59
N GLU A 1179 -42.13 14.66 59.04
CA GLU A 1179 -41.62 15.90 59.74
C GLU A 1179 -40.31 15.81 60.60
N GLU A 1180 -39.54 16.87 60.97
CA GLU A 1180 -39.33 18.31 60.63
C GLU A 1180 -37.95 18.78 61.23
N ALA A 1181 -37.29 19.92 60.97
CA ALA A 1181 -37.33 20.93 59.87
C ALA A 1181 -35.88 21.32 59.44
N VAL A 1182 -35.14 22.40 59.82
CA VAL A 1182 -35.38 23.65 60.60
C VAL A 1182 -34.40 24.79 60.14
N THR A 1183 -34.84 25.76 59.31
CA THR A 1183 -34.19 27.10 59.03
C THR A 1183 -32.76 27.14 58.43
N ASN A 1184 -32.23 28.15 57.70
CA ASN A 1184 -32.67 29.47 57.16
C ASN A 1184 -31.59 29.95 56.12
N THR A 1185 -31.69 30.95 55.22
CA THR A 1185 -32.77 31.79 54.62
C THR A 1185 -32.21 32.53 53.36
N CYS A 1186 -33.09 33.03 52.48
CA CYS A 1186 -32.92 34.20 51.58
C CYS A 1186 -31.90 34.16 50.39
N GLU A 1187 -32.20 34.70 49.18
CA GLU A 1187 -33.50 35.03 48.55
C GLU A 1187 -33.38 35.40 47.03
N VAL A 1188 -34.52 35.37 46.32
CA VAL A 1188 -34.89 36.14 45.09
C VAL A 1188 -34.16 35.86 43.74
N SER A 1189 -34.82 35.71 42.56
CA SER A 1189 -36.23 35.35 42.23
C SER A 1189 -36.43 34.95 40.75
N ILE A 1190 -37.26 33.90 40.55
CA ILE A 1190 -38.34 33.74 39.55
C ILE A 1190 -38.07 33.96 38.03
N ALA A 1191 -38.41 32.92 37.24
CA ALA A 1191 -38.98 33.04 35.89
C ALA A 1191 -40.06 31.94 35.68
N HIS A 1192 -41.03 32.16 34.77
CA HIS A 1192 -42.13 31.21 34.50
C HIS A 1192 -42.47 31.06 33.00
N LEU A 1193 -43.12 29.95 32.67
CA LEU A 1193 -43.53 29.42 31.35
C LEU A 1193 -44.99 29.85 30.99
N PRO A 1194 -45.69 29.34 29.93
CA PRO A 1194 -45.34 28.59 28.69
C PRO A 1194 -46.01 29.13 27.38
N VAL A 1195 -45.97 28.35 26.27
CA VAL A 1195 -46.78 28.38 25.01
C VAL A 1195 -46.67 29.64 24.09
N ILE A 1196 -47.09 29.66 22.80
CA ILE A 1196 -47.94 28.77 21.96
C ILE A 1196 -47.34 28.56 20.53
N THR A 1197 -47.84 27.55 19.80
CA THR A 1197 -47.69 27.28 18.34
C THR A 1197 -48.79 27.98 17.49
N PRO A 1198 -48.94 27.76 16.16
CA PRO A 1198 -48.01 27.71 15.01
C PRO A 1198 -48.46 28.62 13.83
N ARG A 1199 -47.69 28.70 12.70
CA ARG A 1199 -48.12 28.78 11.26
C ARG A 1199 -46.98 29.30 10.34
N ASN A 1200 -46.78 28.74 9.13
CA ASN A 1200 -47.26 29.17 7.78
C ASN A 1200 -46.93 30.63 7.42
N GLN A 1201 -46.55 31.01 6.17
CA GLN A 1201 -46.53 30.27 4.89
C GLN A 1201 -45.64 30.95 3.81
N ASN A 1202 -45.17 30.17 2.83
CA ASN A 1202 -45.04 30.44 1.38
C ASN A 1202 -44.64 31.82 0.78
N THR A 1203 -43.60 31.76 -0.08
CA THR A 1203 -43.48 32.33 -1.45
C THR A 1203 -43.57 33.85 -1.74
N ALA A 1204 -42.45 34.42 -2.19
CA ALA A 1204 -42.25 35.13 -3.49
C ALA A 1204 -40.73 35.39 -3.66
N ALA A 1205 -40.02 35.28 -4.80
CA ALA A 1205 -40.31 35.26 -6.25
C ALA A 1205 -40.37 36.64 -6.95
N SER A 1206 -39.24 37.03 -7.59
CA SER A 1206 -39.06 38.12 -8.58
C SER A 1206 -39.35 39.57 -8.09
N ASP A 1207 -38.83 40.65 -8.69
CA ASP A 1207 -38.13 40.83 -9.99
C ASP A 1207 -37.11 42.01 -9.94
N ARG A 1208 -36.41 42.29 -11.06
CA ARG A 1208 -35.85 43.57 -11.62
C ARG A 1208 -35.72 44.86 -10.75
N GLN A 1209 -34.77 45.79 -10.94
CA GLN A 1209 -33.86 46.08 -12.08
C GLN A 1209 -32.70 47.05 -11.69
N LEU A 1210 -31.64 47.09 -12.52
CA LEU A 1210 -30.69 48.19 -12.84
C LEU A 1210 -30.57 49.44 -11.91
N MET A 1211 -29.33 49.77 -11.51
CA MET A 1211 -28.56 50.86 -12.17
C MET A 1211 -27.05 50.87 -11.80
N ASP A 1212 -26.27 51.63 -12.57
CA ASP A 1212 -24.80 51.70 -12.54
C ASP A 1212 -24.22 52.53 -11.38
N TYR A 1213 -22.97 52.25 -10.96
CA TYR A 1213 -21.83 53.08 -11.42
C TYR A 1213 -20.45 52.47 -11.15
N ASN A 1214 -19.47 52.86 -11.97
CA ASN A 1214 -18.05 52.54 -11.78
C ASN A 1214 -17.36 53.50 -10.80
N SER A 1215 -16.54 52.95 -9.90
CA SER A 1215 -15.28 53.56 -9.48
C SER A 1215 -14.24 52.44 -9.24
N GLY A 1216 -13.36 52.25 -10.22
CA GLY A 1216 -12.45 51.10 -10.27
C GLY A 1216 -11.17 51.25 -9.45
N VAL A 1217 -10.48 50.11 -9.29
CA VAL A 1217 -9.06 49.98 -8.94
C VAL A 1217 -8.25 49.86 -10.22
#